data_AF-A0A7X7LX27-F1
#
_entry.id   AF-A0A7X7LX27-F1
#
_cell.length_a   1.000
_cell.length_b   1.000
_cell.length_c   1.000
_cell.angle_alpha   90.00
_cell.angle_beta   90.00
_cell.angle_gamma   90.00
#
_symmetry.space_group_name_H-M   'P 1'
#
loop_
_entity.id
_entity.type
_entity.pdbx_description
1 polymer ?
#
loop_
_entity_poly.entity_id
_entity_poly.type
_entity_poly.pdbx_seq_one_letter_code
_entity_poly.pdbx_strand_id
1 'polypeptide(L)'
;FNWGTFGGYLDVDVPRQGFLITGGSGSGKSTLIDAISTVLVPPQNVHFNAAAQQTSSGRGGRSLVSYIRGAWRRGTDDGGDITQSYLRPKATCTGICLTYSDGDDSDTSGAATEVSLAALYYLKAGDNSQTGVRRLFGVLDGPVELRDMYPYLTSGIDVRGLKKKWSNGSFTDKHSVFSGRFRKKLGIANEEAQLLLHRTLSAKSLGSLDQLFRDYMLEEPLTFGFADTAVEQFGELREAYDKVQDIRAQISALEPLPKHAAARREALAGTRDAELMSNALPRVQNRIHAELLREDIAAAEARLASLRAALSDRESAKKRAVAALKDTELRLAQIDGGRHEALIAELGDIRDNIERRRAKLEGLTSSIHSLGGQAPASNAEFNDLLADAARRLADFDAEFAALQSTGYDLSTDRRDARSAVAKLSEELAALQKQSSNIDMRHIAVRERLCRELGASTGELPFIGELLQVRATEVDWRPAIERLLGGFAQTLVVPESLKDRASAWINDNNLQVRLVYRVVPLGAAPRVKRVSARALPRKLDIADDPYREWVTAQLHERFNYECVDSPRDMFDHDRALTRQGLAKHSKDRFEKDDRSPLGSTRNYRLGWSNDEKVETLRADLAAAKKVLRTREEVLRTHDSKVKRLQDDRQCAAEIRAVEWSDIDVAGAEKAADDVAARIASWSMDNPDIAKIQV
;
A
#
# COMPACT_ATOMS: atom_id res chain seq x y z
N PHE A 1 44.44 23.12 35.10
CA PHE A 1 43.32 22.33 34.59
C PHE A 1 43.06 21.12 35.47
N ASN A 2 41.87 20.55 35.34
CA ASN A 2 41.31 19.56 36.27
C ASN A 2 41.68 18.12 35.86
N TRP A 3 42.40 17.34 36.68
CA TRP A 3 42.68 15.93 36.37
C TRP A 3 42.79 15.05 37.62
N GLY A 4 41.92 14.06 37.73
CA GLY A 4 41.76 13.25 38.93
C GLY A 4 41.49 14.13 40.15
N THR A 5 42.33 14.00 41.17
CA THR A 5 42.32 14.83 42.38
C THR A 5 43.04 16.18 42.22
N PHE A 6 43.80 16.38 41.13
CA PHE A 6 44.46 17.66 40.87
C PHE A 6 43.46 18.73 40.40
N GLY A 7 43.53 19.91 41.00
CA GLY A 7 42.75 21.08 40.63
C GLY A 7 43.67 22.29 40.41
N GLY A 8 43.25 23.22 39.55
CA GLY A 8 44.09 24.36 39.18
C GLY A 8 45.18 23.99 38.17
N TYR A 9 46.06 24.92 37.83
CA TYR A 9 47.19 24.66 36.92
C TYR A 9 48.37 24.11 37.72
N LEU A 10 48.93 23.00 37.23
CA LEU A 10 50.13 22.38 37.75
C LEU A 10 51.12 22.28 36.61
N ASP A 11 52.32 22.78 36.85
CA ASP A 11 53.46 22.65 35.94
C ASP A 11 54.57 21.88 36.66
N VAL A 12 55.17 20.95 35.95
CA VAL A 12 56.16 20.02 36.49
C VAL A 12 57.33 19.99 35.53
N ASP A 13 58.40 20.67 35.92
CA ASP A 13 59.65 20.62 35.17
C ASP A 13 60.33 19.26 35.35
N VAL A 14 60.72 18.65 34.24
CA VAL A 14 61.33 17.31 34.19
C VAL A 14 62.80 17.47 33.76
N PRO A 15 63.74 17.49 34.72
CA PRO A 15 65.15 17.68 34.39
C PRO A 15 65.70 16.47 33.64
N ARG A 16 66.66 16.73 32.73
CA ARG A 16 67.33 15.69 31.92
C ARG A 16 68.02 14.60 32.73
N GLN A 17 68.51 14.95 33.91
CA GLN A 17 69.19 14.04 34.82
C GLN A 17 68.26 12.97 35.41
N GLY A 18 66.94 13.12 35.21
CA GLY A 18 65.90 12.20 35.67
C GLY A 18 65.01 12.83 36.74
N PHE A 19 63.76 12.37 36.78
CA PHE A 19 62.73 12.88 37.68
C PHE A 19 62.12 11.72 38.49
N LEU A 20 62.22 11.79 39.82
CA LEU A 20 61.70 10.75 40.72
C LEU A 20 60.48 11.26 41.49
N ILE A 21 59.34 10.61 41.30
CA ILE A 21 58.10 10.91 42.02
C ILE A 21 57.97 9.97 43.23
N THR A 22 58.02 10.53 44.45
CA THR A 22 57.85 9.78 45.71
C THR A 22 56.64 10.27 46.51
N GLY A 23 56.15 9.48 47.46
CA GLY A 23 55.02 9.83 48.33
C GLY A 23 54.20 8.64 48.81
N GLY A 24 53.33 8.83 49.81
CA GLY A 24 52.44 7.79 50.37
C GLY A 24 51.36 7.30 49.39
N SER A 25 50.74 6.14 49.65
CA SER A 25 49.62 5.66 48.82
C SER A 25 48.48 6.69 48.79
N GLY A 26 47.86 6.90 47.63
CA GLY A 26 46.80 7.91 47.45
C GLY A 26 47.29 9.35 47.20
N SER A 27 48.60 9.62 47.21
CA SER A 27 49.16 10.96 46.98
C SER A 27 49.13 11.47 45.51
N GLY A 28 48.40 10.81 44.61
CA GLY A 28 48.24 11.23 43.21
C GLY A 28 49.36 10.83 42.24
N LYS A 29 50.37 10.04 42.66
CA LYS A 29 51.50 9.62 41.81
C LYS A 29 51.05 8.92 40.51
N SER A 30 50.21 7.90 40.64
CA SER A 30 49.66 7.17 39.49
C SER A 30 48.78 8.08 38.63
N THR A 31 48.09 9.05 39.22
CA THR A 31 47.25 10.02 38.49
C THR A 31 48.08 10.92 37.57
N LEU A 32 49.29 11.29 37.96
CA LEU A 32 50.21 12.05 37.11
C LEU A 32 50.74 11.22 35.94
N ILE A 33 51.13 9.96 36.19
CA ILE A 33 51.57 9.04 35.12
C ILE A 33 50.42 8.75 34.14
N ASP A 34 49.22 8.51 34.67
CA ASP A 34 48.01 8.30 33.86
C ASP A 34 47.69 9.51 32.95
N ALA A 35 48.04 10.75 33.35
CA ALA A 35 47.89 11.93 32.49
C ALA A 35 48.82 11.84 31.27
N ILE A 36 50.08 11.47 31.47
CA ILE A 36 51.07 11.29 30.38
C ILE A 36 50.59 10.18 29.44
N SER A 37 50.16 9.05 29.99
CA SER A 37 49.60 7.92 29.25
C SER A 37 48.39 8.30 28.39
N THR A 38 47.53 9.17 28.90
CA THR A 38 46.32 9.63 28.21
C THR A 38 46.63 10.43 26.94
N VAL A 39 47.75 11.17 26.92
CA VAL A 39 48.21 11.89 25.73
C VAL A 39 48.83 10.89 24.75
N LEU A 40 49.75 10.06 25.22
CA LEU A 40 50.61 9.25 24.36
C LEU A 40 49.92 8.02 23.78
N VAL A 41 48.87 7.45 24.40
CA VAL A 41 48.32 6.14 23.98
C VAL A 41 46.88 6.25 23.48
N PRO A 42 46.50 5.47 22.44
CA PRO A 42 45.12 5.43 21.98
C PRO A 42 44.15 5.10 23.12
N PRO A 43 42.98 5.75 23.19
CA PRO A 43 42.04 5.59 24.31
C PRO A 43 41.58 4.15 24.60
N GLN A 44 41.65 3.25 23.61
CA GLN A 44 41.30 1.84 23.75
C GLN A 44 42.38 1.02 24.51
N ASN A 45 43.62 1.49 24.49
CA ASN A 45 44.78 0.79 25.06
C ASN A 45 45.24 1.39 26.40
N VAL A 46 44.67 2.52 26.82
CA VAL A 46 44.98 3.17 28.10
C VAL A 46 44.28 2.44 29.24
N HIS A 47 45.07 1.84 30.12
CA HIS A 47 44.59 1.19 31.34
C HIS A 47 44.89 2.06 32.55
N PHE A 48 43.86 2.75 33.07
CA PHE A 48 44.04 3.68 34.17
C PHE A 48 44.22 2.98 35.52
N ASN A 49 45.16 3.50 36.33
CA ASN A 49 45.38 3.06 37.71
C ASN A 49 45.70 1.55 37.84
N ALA A 50 46.50 1.02 36.92
CA ALA A 50 46.90 -0.40 36.88
C ALA A 50 47.50 -0.90 38.21
N ALA A 51 48.13 -0.01 39.00
CA ALA A 51 48.72 -0.31 40.30
C ALA A 51 47.72 -0.76 41.38
N ALA A 52 46.44 -0.36 41.31
CA ALA A 52 45.44 -0.66 42.34
C ALA A 52 44.49 -1.80 41.97
N GLN A 53 44.50 -2.25 40.71
CA GLN A 53 43.52 -3.22 40.20
C GLN A 53 43.90 -4.70 40.47
N GLN A 54 45.17 -5.01 40.75
CA GLN A 54 45.60 -6.41 40.96
C GLN A 54 45.17 -7.04 42.29
N THR A 55 44.73 -6.27 43.28
CA THR A 55 44.33 -6.80 44.61
C THR A 55 42.83 -7.04 44.77
N SER A 56 41.99 -6.70 43.78
CA SER A 56 40.53 -6.92 43.89
C SER A 56 39.90 -7.22 42.52
N SER A 57 39.74 -8.50 42.23
CA SER A 57 39.20 -9.12 41.01
C SER A 57 37.69 -8.89 40.77
N GLY A 58 37.16 -7.72 41.12
CA GLY A 58 35.74 -7.40 40.91
C GLY A 58 35.37 -5.92 40.96
N ARG A 59 36.33 -4.99 40.99
CA ARG A 59 36.03 -3.55 41.13
C ARG A 59 36.23 -2.83 39.80
N GLY A 60 35.12 -2.45 39.17
CA GLY A 60 35.08 -1.65 37.93
C GLY A 60 36.10 -0.51 37.95
N GLY A 61 37.02 -0.56 36.98
CA GLY A 61 38.18 0.30 36.87
C GLY A 61 37.83 1.79 36.72
N ARG A 62 38.81 2.65 36.99
CA ARG A 62 38.66 4.09 36.75
C ARG A 62 38.60 4.34 35.25
N SER A 63 37.62 5.11 34.79
CA SER A 63 37.47 5.51 33.39
C SER A 63 38.02 6.91 33.14
N LEU A 64 38.25 7.28 31.87
CA LEU A 64 38.64 8.66 31.49
C LEU A 64 37.71 9.73 32.10
N VAL A 65 36.39 9.45 32.14
CA VAL A 65 35.38 10.32 32.75
C VAL A 65 35.63 10.49 34.26
N SER A 66 36.09 9.44 34.93
CA SER A 66 36.43 9.46 36.36
C SER A 66 37.61 10.39 36.65
N TYR A 67 38.59 10.49 35.74
CA TYR A 67 39.71 11.43 35.86
C TYR A 67 39.29 12.87 35.54
N ILE A 68 38.51 13.09 34.48
CA ILE A 68 38.04 14.44 34.11
C ILE A 68 37.17 15.05 35.22
N ARG A 69 36.26 14.28 35.83
CA ARG A 69 35.37 14.74 36.90
C ARG A 69 35.96 14.63 38.31
N GLY A 70 37.03 13.86 38.49
CA GLY A 70 37.66 13.61 39.79
C GLY A 70 36.80 12.77 40.73
N ALA A 71 36.58 11.50 40.37
CA ALA A 71 35.87 10.54 41.25
C ALA A 71 36.72 10.22 42.49
N TRP A 72 36.16 10.41 43.69
CA TRP A 72 36.92 10.25 44.94
C TRP A 72 36.27 9.33 45.98
N ARG A 73 34.95 9.11 45.91
CA ARG A 73 34.22 8.19 46.80
C ARG A 73 33.16 7.40 46.03
N ARG A 74 32.95 6.14 46.39
CA ARG A 74 31.87 5.27 45.88
C ARG A 74 30.96 4.96 47.07
N GLY A 75 29.70 5.36 47.00
CA GLY A 75 28.69 5.14 48.04
C GLY A 75 27.51 4.35 47.48
N THR A 76 26.63 3.91 48.37
CA THR A 76 25.34 3.31 48.01
C THR A 76 24.28 4.37 48.27
N ASP A 77 23.41 4.65 47.30
CA ASP A 77 22.27 5.54 47.48
C ASP A 77 21.16 4.84 48.30
N ASP A 78 20.19 5.60 48.83
CA ASP A 78 19.09 5.05 49.67
C ASP A 78 18.22 4.01 48.94
N GLY A 79 18.34 3.89 47.60
CA GLY A 79 17.71 2.88 46.76
C GLY A 79 18.56 1.63 46.46
N GLY A 80 19.75 1.49 47.05
CA GLY A 80 20.63 0.32 46.87
C GLY A 80 21.57 0.37 45.66
N ASP A 81 21.52 1.42 44.84
CA ASP A 81 22.41 1.60 43.69
C ASP A 81 23.77 2.19 44.07
N ILE A 82 24.83 1.66 43.47
CA ILE A 82 26.22 2.08 43.70
C ILE A 82 26.48 3.40 42.94
N THR A 83 26.50 4.53 43.64
CA THR A 83 26.75 5.85 43.07
C THR A 83 28.20 6.32 43.31
N GLN A 84 28.86 6.84 42.26
CA GLN A 84 30.19 7.45 42.37
C GLN A 84 30.07 8.96 42.62
N SER A 85 30.70 9.46 43.69
CA SER A 85 30.77 10.89 43.99
C SER A 85 31.96 11.55 43.25
N TYR A 86 31.67 12.62 42.51
CA TYR A 86 32.64 13.38 41.73
C TYR A 86 32.94 14.74 42.38
N LEU A 87 34.21 15.17 42.34
CA LEU A 87 34.61 16.51 42.77
C LEU A 87 34.04 17.63 41.88
N ARG A 88 33.69 17.31 40.62
CA ARG A 88 33.24 18.27 39.60
C ARG A 88 31.92 17.79 38.95
N PRO A 89 30.77 18.13 39.54
CA PRO A 89 29.45 17.72 39.00
C PRO A 89 28.98 18.57 37.81
N LYS A 90 29.45 19.82 37.70
CA LYS A 90 29.11 20.75 36.60
C LYS A 90 29.92 20.44 35.32
N ALA A 91 29.70 21.22 34.26
CA ALA A 91 30.55 21.14 33.06
C ALA A 91 32.00 21.42 33.43
N THR A 92 32.93 20.62 32.91
CA THR A 92 34.36 20.73 33.24
C THR A 92 35.20 20.53 31.99
N CYS A 93 36.34 21.22 31.96
CA CYS A 93 37.36 21.05 30.94
C CYS A 93 38.68 20.59 31.57
N THR A 94 39.42 19.82 30.81
CA THR A 94 40.74 19.32 31.17
C THR A 94 41.67 19.51 29.99
N GLY A 95 42.86 20.01 30.26
CA GLY A 95 43.96 20.03 29.30
C GLY A 95 45.17 19.35 29.93
N ILE A 96 45.92 18.61 29.12
CA ILE A 96 47.23 18.04 29.47
C ILE A 96 48.17 18.45 28.34
N CYS A 97 49.34 19.00 28.66
CA CYS A 97 50.37 19.36 27.70
C CYS A 97 51.68 18.68 28.07
N LEU A 98 52.35 18.06 27.11
CA LEU A 98 53.68 17.48 27.27
C LEU A 98 54.63 18.19 26.31
N THR A 99 55.70 18.79 26.83
CA THR A 99 56.72 19.48 26.03
C THR A 99 57.99 18.65 26.01
N TYR A 100 58.54 18.42 24.81
CA TYR A 100 59.76 17.66 24.57
C TYR A 100 60.81 18.58 23.96
N SER A 101 62.05 18.50 24.43
CA SER A 101 63.21 19.20 23.87
C SER A 101 64.32 18.22 23.49
N ASP A 102 65.05 18.52 22.42
CA ASP A 102 66.18 17.71 21.93
C ASP A 102 67.44 17.86 22.79
N GLY A 103 67.70 19.05 23.33
CA GLY A 103 68.82 19.30 24.26
C GLY A 103 70.05 19.92 23.69
N ASP A 104 69.89 20.38 22.46
CA ASP A 104 70.60 21.42 21.73
C ASP A 104 71.26 22.61 22.45
N ASP A 105 71.77 22.54 23.69
CA ASP A 105 72.22 23.76 24.41
C ASP A 105 73.54 24.33 23.86
N SER A 106 74.17 23.68 22.86
CA SER A 106 75.35 24.23 22.17
C SER A 106 74.94 25.23 21.08
N ASP A 107 74.95 26.49 21.47
CA ASP A 107 74.80 27.67 20.63
C ASP A 107 75.85 27.70 19.49
N THR A 108 75.51 27.25 18.29
CA THR A 108 76.03 27.77 17.00
C THR A 108 75.10 27.29 15.86
N SER A 109 74.10 28.11 15.50
CA SER A 109 73.16 27.96 14.35
C SER A 109 71.93 27.02 14.50
N GLY A 110 70.90 27.51 15.22
CA GLY A 110 69.51 27.04 15.06
C GLY A 110 68.84 26.66 16.37
N ALA A 111 67.72 27.31 16.70
CA ALA A 111 66.99 27.14 17.96
C ALA A 111 66.68 25.68 18.30
N ALA A 112 66.76 25.32 19.59
CA ALA A 112 66.34 24.03 20.13
C ALA A 112 64.96 23.62 19.59
N THR A 113 64.84 22.40 19.08
CA THR A 113 63.59 21.93 18.45
C THR A 113 62.63 21.44 19.53
N GLU A 114 61.90 22.37 20.14
CA GLU A 114 60.88 22.02 21.12
C GLU A 114 59.56 21.62 20.46
N VAL A 115 58.93 20.56 20.95
CA VAL A 115 57.63 20.06 20.46
C VAL A 115 56.66 19.89 21.62
N SER A 116 55.49 20.51 21.52
CA SER A 116 54.44 20.43 22.53
C SER A 116 53.26 19.58 22.04
N LEU A 117 52.82 18.62 22.88
CA LEU A 117 51.70 17.72 22.66
C LEU A 117 50.56 18.05 23.62
N ALA A 118 49.43 18.52 23.10
CA ALA A 118 48.27 18.89 23.91
C ALA A 118 47.12 17.89 23.72
N ALA A 119 46.51 17.44 24.83
CA ALA A 119 45.25 16.71 24.84
C ALA A 119 44.20 17.50 25.63
N LEU A 120 43.13 17.90 24.96
CA LEU A 120 42.08 18.76 25.47
C LEU A 120 40.76 17.99 25.53
N TYR A 121 40.09 18.07 26.66
CA TYR A 121 38.85 17.36 26.96
C TYR A 121 37.80 18.34 27.47
N TYR A 122 36.57 18.19 27.00
CA TYR A 122 35.42 18.93 27.50
C TYR A 122 34.24 17.99 27.75
N LEU A 123 33.62 18.12 28.92
CA LEU A 123 32.47 17.33 29.32
C LEU A 123 31.35 18.25 29.82
N LYS A 124 30.14 18.07 29.28
CA LYS A 124 28.95 18.85 29.67
C LYS A 124 28.44 18.44 31.05
N ALA A 125 27.64 19.30 31.68
CA ALA A 125 26.95 18.97 32.93
C ALA A 125 25.99 17.77 32.70
N GLY A 126 25.98 16.80 33.62
CA GLY A 126 25.09 15.62 33.56
C GLY A 126 25.54 14.47 32.66
N ASP A 127 26.54 14.66 31.80
CA ASP A 127 27.04 13.58 30.93
C ASP A 127 28.13 12.77 31.63
N ASN A 128 27.87 11.47 31.84
CA ASN A 128 28.78 10.52 32.50
C ASN A 128 29.22 9.39 31.55
N SER A 129 28.90 9.48 30.26
CA SER A 129 29.29 8.50 29.26
C SER A 129 30.69 8.77 28.71
N GLN A 130 31.45 7.71 28.40
CA GLN A 130 32.71 7.85 27.65
C GLN A 130 32.51 8.41 26.23
N THR A 131 31.34 8.21 25.63
CA THR A 131 30.98 8.73 24.30
C THR A 131 30.64 10.23 24.32
N GLY A 132 30.29 10.77 25.50
CA GLY A 132 29.96 12.17 25.70
C GLY A 132 31.17 13.12 25.81
N VAL A 133 32.38 12.57 25.95
CA VAL A 133 33.61 13.34 26.11
C VAL A 133 34.05 13.92 24.76
N ARG A 134 34.02 15.25 24.62
CA ARG A 134 34.64 15.93 23.46
C ARG A 134 36.15 15.97 23.64
N ARG A 135 36.89 15.61 22.59
CA ARG A 135 38.35 15.46 22.61
C ARG A 135 38.97 16.26 21.47
N LEU A 136 40.09 16.89 21.72
CA LEU A 136 40.92 17.53 20.69
C LEU A 136 42.38 17.35 21.08
N PHE A 137 43.17 16.84 20.14
CA PHE A 137 44.60 16.65 20.28
C PHE A 137 45.36 17.64 19.38
N GLY A 138 46.47 18.17 19.88
CA GLY A 138 47.29 19.18 19.22
C GLY A 138 48.78 18.81 19.23
N VAL A 139 49.44 18.89 18.06
CA VAL A 139 50.91 18.84 17.94
C VAL A 139 51.39 20.22 17.54
N LEU A 140 52.25 20.83 18.35
CA LEU A 140 52.65 22.23 18.26
C LEU A 140 54.18 22.32 18.21
N ASP A 141 54.69 23.20 17.36
CA ASP A 141 56.11 23.53 17.29
C ASP A 141 56.40 24.67 18.28
N GLY A 142 57.38 24.46 19.17
CA GLY A 142 57.77 25.37 20.25
C GLY A 142 57.09 25.10 21.61
N PRO A 143 57.51 25.83 22.65
CA PRO A 143 56.94 25.73 23.99
C PRO A 143 55.55 26.36 24.01
N VAL A 144 54.57 25.64 24.57
CA VAL A 144 53.20 26.14 24.68
C VAL A 144 52.71 26.04 26.12
N GLU A 145 52.37 27.20 26.66
CA GLU A 145 51.74 27.30 27.96
C GLU A 145 50.29 26.85 27.90
N LEU A 146 49.96 25.80 28.67
CA LEU A 146 48.60 25.26 28.69
C LEU A 146 47.58 26.30 29.20
N ARG A 147 48.00 27.29 30.00
CA ARG A 147 47.13 28.38 30.49
C ARG A 147 46.53 29.20 29.34
N ASP A 148 47.29 29.41 28.27
CA ASP A 148 46.86 30.19 27.12
C ASP A 148 45.75 29.50 26.32
N MET A 149 45.62 28.17 26.48
CA MET A 149 44.55 27.39 25.87
C MET A 149 43.24 27.45 26.67
N TYR A 150 43.26 27.89 27.94
CA TYR A 150 42.08 27.89 28.82
C TYR A 150 40.88 28.67 28.26
N PRO A 151 41.05 29.91 27.72
CA PRO A 151 39.92 30.70 27.22
C PRO A 151 39.11 29.97 26.15
N TYR A 152 39.76 29.11 25.35
CA TYR A 152 39.18 28.35 24.25
C TYR A 152 38.47 27.05 24.69
N LEU A 153 38.44 26.75 25.99
CA LEU A 153 37.85 25.53 26.57
C LEU A 153 36.70 25.80 27.54
N THR A 154 36.32 27.08 27.75
CA THR A 154 35.38 27.52 28.80
C THR A 154 33.92 27.13 28.52
N SER A 155 33.47 27.19 27.27
CA SER A 155 32.08 26.86 26.84
C SER A 155 31.99 25.63 25.93
N GLY A 156 33.10 24.90 25.78
CA GLY A 156 33.32 23.87 24.77
C GLY A 156 34.70 24.05 24.16
N ILE A 157 35.10 23.14 23.26
CA ILE A 157 36.39 23.25 22.57
C ILE A 157 36.24 24.13 21.33
N ASP A 158 36.77 25.36 21.37
CA ASP A 158 36.83 26.26 20.21
C ASP A 158 38.00 25.91 19.29
N VAL A 159 37.77 24.96 18.39
CA VAL A 159 38.76 24.49 17.41
C VAL A 159 39.21 25.62 16.47
N ARG A 160 38.33 26.57 16.14
CA ARG A 160 38.64 27.66 15.20
C ARG A 160 39.57 28.69 15.84
N GLY A 161 39.31 29.08 17.08
CA GLY A 161 40.17 29.95 17.87
C GLY A 161 41.56 29.35 18.09
N LEU A 162 41.63 28.05 18.45
CA LEU A 162 42.89 27.33 18.63
C LEU A 162 43.72 27.27 17.33
N LYS A 163 43.12 26.90 16.19
CA LYS A 163 43.82 26.88 14.89
C LYS A 163 44.30 28.26 14.43
N LYS A 164 43.58 29.33 14.79
CA LYS A 164 43.97 30.71 14.44
C LYS A 164 45.16 31.20 15.26
N LYS A 165 45.20 30.89 16.56
CA LYS A 165 46.27 31.33 17.47
C LYS A 165 47.55 30.51 17.30
N TRP A 166 47.43 29.21 17.08
CA TRP A 166 48.55 28.30 16.81
C TRP A 166 48.48 27.76 15.38
N SER A 167 48.64 28.65 14.40
CA SER A 167 48.58 28.32 12.97
C SER A 167 49.66 27.34 12.53
N ASN A 168 50.79 27.30 13.25
CA ASN A 168 51.91 26.40 12.98
C ASN A 168 51.71 25.01 13.62
N GLY A 169 50.62 24.84 14.39
CA GLY A 169 50.26 23.59 15.03
C GLY A 169 49.17 22.82 14.28
N SER A 170 49.11 21.52 14.53
CA SER A 170 48.11 20.63 13.93
C SER A 170 47.13 20.15 15.00
N PHE A 171 45.83 20.37 14.78
CA PHE A 171 44.77 19.92 15.69
C PHE A 171 43.84 18.89 15.03
N THR A 172 43.51 17.83 15.76
CA THR A 172 42.61 16.75 15.30
C THR A 172 41.86 16.12 16.47
N ASP A 173 40.66 15.63 16.20
CA ASP A 173 39.84 14.85 17.13
C ASP A 173 40.19 13.34 17.11
N LYS A 174 40.92 12.88 16.09
CA LYS A 174 41.34 11.48 15.92
C LYS A 174 42.73 11.23 16.50
N HIS A 175 42.81 10.38 17.52
CA HIS A 175 44.10 10.02 18.15
C HIS A 175 45.08 9.36 17.17
N SER A 176 44.61 8.54 16.21
CA SER A 176 45.48 7.90 15.21
C SER A 176 46.21 8.90 14.30
N VAL A 177 45.54 10.00 13.93
CA VAL A 177 46.14 11.09 13.15
C VAL A 177 47.13 11.90 13.99
N PHE A 178 46.77 12.15 15.25
CA PHE A 178 47.64 12.80 16.22
C PHE A 178 48.93 11.99 16.48
N SER A 179 48.78 10.67 16.70
CA SER A 179 49.91 9.77 16.95
C SER A 179 50.80 9.60 15.75
N GLY A 180 50.26 9.50 14.54
CA GLY A 180 51.09 9.49 13.33
C GLY A 180 51.93 10.76 13.15
N ARG A 181 51.44 11.92 13.61
CA ARG A 181 52.14 13.21 13.49
C ARG A 181 53.20 13.40 14.56
N PHE A 182 52.90 13.13 15.83
CA PHE A 182 53.93 13.26 16.87
C PHE A 182 55.01 12.19 16.74
N ARG A 183 54.68 10.97 16.27
CA ARG A 183 55.69 9.92 16.02
C ARG A 183 56.76 10.38 15.04
N LYS A 184 56.35 11.04 13.95
CA LYS A 184 57.27 11.63 12.96
C LYS A 184 58.13 12.76 13.55
N LYS A 185 57.57 13.60 14.42
CA LYS A 185 58.29 14.72 15.06
C LYS A 185 59.26 14.27 16.15
N LEU A 186 58.91 13.23 16.91
CA LEU A 186 59.71 12.68 18.01
C LEU A 186 60.64 11.52 17.58
N GLY A 187 60.65 11.12 16.30
CA GLY A 187 61.49 10.04 15.80
C GLY A 187 61.09 8.63 16.26
N ILE A 188 59.82 8.40 16.60
CA ILE A 188 59.31 7.09 17.01
C ILE A 188 58.95 6.26 15.77
N ALA A 189 59.64 5.12 15.58
CA ALA A 189 59.60 4.34 14.34
C ALA A 189 58.22 3.77 13.98
N ASN A 190 57.47 3.22 14.93
CA ASN A 190 56.17 2.58 14.68
C ASN A 190 55.23 2.68 15.91
N GLU A 191 53.98 2.22 15.76
CA GLU A 191 52.99 2.21 16.85
C GLU A 191 53.38 1.30 18.00
N GLU A 192 54.01 0.18 17.70
CA GLU A 192 54.45 -0.79 18.68
C GLU A 192 55.51 -0.20 19.60
N ALA A 193 56.47 0.56 19.08
CA ALA A 193 57.47 1.28 19.87
C ALA A 193 56.82 2.31 20.81
N GLN A 194 55.80 3.04 20.33
CA GLN A 194 55.02 3.96 21.16
C GLN A 194 54.28 3.22 22.28
N LEU A 195 53.64 2.09 21.96
CA LEU A 195 52.95 1.26 22.95
C LEU A 195 53.93 0.62 23.94
N LEU A 196 55.13 0.24 23.48
CA LEU A 196 56.20 -0.31 24.30
C LEU A 196 56.74 0.73 25.29
N LEU A 197 56.93 1.99 24.87
CA LEU A 197 57.29 3.11 25.75
C LEU A 197 56.26 3.32 26.87
N HIS A 198 54.98 3.31 26.52
CA HIS A 198 53.92 3.39 27.53
C HIS A 198 53.89 2.17 28.46
N ARG A 199 54.10 0.97 27.90
CA ARG A 199 54.15 -0.28 28.67
C ARG A 199 55.35 -0.31 29.62
N THR A 200 56.49 0.30 29.27
CA THR A 200 57.65 0.48 30.18
C THR A 200 57.40 1.55 31.25
N LEU A 201 56.77 2.67 30.91
CA LEU A 201 56.32 3.68 31.88
C LEU A 201 55.32 3.10 32.89
N SER A 202 54.47 2.17 32.45
CA SER A 202 53.48 1.47 33.27
C SER A 202 53.99 0.18 33.93
N ALA A 203 55.23 -0.24 33.65
CA ALA A 203 55.82 -1.49 34.14
C ALA A 203 56.21 -1.38 35.62
N LYS A 204 55.22 -1.38 36.51
CA LYS A 204 55.42 -1.73 37.92
C LYS A 204 54.30 -2.64 38.42
N SER A 205 54.56 -3.93 38.25
CA SER A 205 54.10 -5.10 39.00
C SER A 205 54.22 -6.30 38.06
N LEU A 206 55.46 -6.78 37.84
CA LEU A 206 55.69 -8.03 37.14
C LEU A 206 55.14 -9.17 38.01
N GLY A 207 53.89 -9.57 37.78
CA GLY A 207 53.30 -10.76 38.42
C GLY A 207 53.96 -12.05 37.95
N SER A 208 54.57 -12.04 36.75
CA SER A 208 55.38 -13.12 36.20
C SER A 208 56.18 -12.60 35.00
N LEU A 209 57.45 -12.99 34.90
CA LEU A 209 58.30 -12.70 33.74
C LEU A 209 57.76 -13.39 32.47
N ASP A 210 57.15 -14.57 32.61
CA ASP A 210 56.61 -15.34 31.48
C ASP A 210 55.40 -14.67 30.85
N GLN A 211 54.58 -14.02 31.67
CA GLN A 211 53.43 -13.26 31.19
C GLN A 211 53.89 -11.98 30.48
N LEU A 212 55.01 -11.40 30.93
CA LEU A 212 55.62 -10.29 30.20
C LEU A 212 56.11 -10.71 28.81
N PHE A 213 56.78 -11.85 28.69
CA PHE A 213 57.26 -12.35 27.39
C PHE A 213 56.11 -12.74 26.46
N ARG A 214 55.08 -13.44 26.96
CA ARG A 214 53.92 -13.86 26.17
C ARG A 214 53.05 -12.70 25.70
N ASP A 215 52.77 -11.74 26.57
CA ASP A 215 51.83 -10.66 26.24
C ASP A 215 52.52 -9.47 25.56
N TYR A 216 53.85 -9.32 25.71
CA TYR A 216 54.56 -8.09 25.30
C TYR A 216 55.78 -8.26 24.40
N MET A 217 56.33 -9.47 24.20
CA MET A 217 57.48 -9.67 23.28
C MET A 217 57.25 -10.71 22.18
N LEU A 218 56.28 -11.60 22.34
CA LEU A 218 55.91 -12.58 21.32
C LEU A 218 54.77 -12.03 20.47
N GLU A 219 54.92 -12.12 19.14
CA GLU A 219 53.83 -11.84 18.21
C GLU A 219 52.72 -12.90 18.38
N GLU A 220 51.47 -12.45 18.35
CA GLU A 220 50.33 -13.34 18.50
C GLU A 220 50.24 -14.29 17.29
N PRO A 221 50.21 -15.61 17.50
CA PRO A 221 50.10 -16.58 16.41
C PRO A 221 48.80 -16.40 15.62
N LEU A 222 48.89 -16.50 14.29
CA LEU A 222 47.74 -16.43 13.37
C LEU A 222 46.62 -17.45 13.69
N THR A 223 46.93 -18.53 14.41
CA THR A 223 45.96 -19.53 14.88
C THR A 223 44.87 -18.96 15.78
N PHE A 224 45.14 -17.90 16.55
CA PHE A 224 44.10 -17.24 17.36
C PHE A 224 43.08 -16.52 16.47
N GLY A 225 43.54 -15.85 15.41
CA GLY A 225 42.66 -15.25 14.41
C GLY A 225 41.76 -16.27 13.70
N PHE A 226 42.27 -17.48 13.42
CA PHE A 226 41.45 -18.57 12.87
C PHE A 226 40.41 -19.08 13.88
N ALA A 227 40.76 -19.16 15.17
CA ALA A 227 39.82 -19.53 16.24
C ALA A 227 38.73 -18.47 16.41
N ASP A 228 39.09 -17.19 16.38
CA ASP A 228 38.13 -16.08 16.44
C ASP A 228 37.19 -16.11 15.24
N THR A 229 37.72 -16.34 14.04
CA THR A 229 36.90 -16.48 12.81
C THR A 229 35.93 -17.66 12.92
N ALA A 230 36.36 -18.79 13.50
CA ALA A 230 35.49 -19.94 13.71
C ALA A 230 34.39 -19.68 14.75
N VAL A 231 34.71 -18.94 15.83
CA VAL A 231 33.74 -18.51 16.84
C VAL A 231 32.74 -17.53 16.23
N GLU A 232 33.21 -16.60 15.39
CA GLU A 232 32.37 -15.63 14.69
C GLU A 232 31.42 -16.32 13.71
N GLN A 233 31.92 -17.25 12.89
CA GLN A 233 31.10 -18.08 12.00
C GLN A 233 30.07 -18.92 12.76
N PHE A 234 30.44 -19.47 13.93
CA PHE A 234 29.50 -20.20 14.79
C PHE A 234 28.44 -19.27 15.39
N GLY A 235 28.82 -18.03 15.73
CA GLY A 235 27.92 -16.97 16.16
C GLY A 235 26.90 -16.63 15.07
N GLU A 236 27.34 -16.43 13.84
CA GLU A 236 26.45 -16.18 12.69
C GLU A 236 25.50 -17.36 12.45
N LEU A 237 25.99 -18.60 12.55
CA LEU A 237 25.18 -19.80 12.39
C LEU A 237 24.11 -19.92 13.49
N ARG A 238 24.49 -19.58 14.73
CA ARG A 238 23.59 -19.56 15.88
C ARG A 238 22.52 -18.49 15.74
N GLU A 239 22.87 -17.27 15.32
CA GLU A 239 21.89 -16.23 15.04
C GLU A 239 20.90 -16.63 13.93
N ALA A 240 21.39 -17.29 12.88
CA ALA A 240 20.54 -17.82 11.82
C ALA A 240 19.58 -18.90 12.35
N TYR A 241 20.08 -19.81 13.21
CA TYR A 241 19.27 -20.83 13.87
C TYR A 241 18.20 -20.23 14.78
N ASP A 242 18.57 -19.25 15.61
CA ASP A 242 17.65 -18.56 16.53
C ASP A 242 16.58 -17.80 15.75
N LYS A 243 16.91 -17.15 14.63
CA LYS A 243 15.92 -16.53 13.71
C LYS A 243 14.96 -17.56 13.13
N VAL A 244 15.43 -18.75 12.76
CA VAL A 244 14.56 -19.82 12.24
C VAL A 244 13.65 -20.36 13.34
N GLN A 245 14.14 -20.50 14.57
CA GLN A 245 13.31 -20.84 15.73
C GLN A 245 12.24 -19.78 15.99
N ASP A 246 12.59 -18.50 15.98
CA ASP A 246 11.64 -17.40 16.15
C ASP A 246 10.57 -17.39 15.05
N ILE A 247 10.95 -17.58 13.79
CA ILE A 247 10.01 -17.66 12.67
C ILE A 247 9.08 -18.87 12.84
N ARG A 248 9.59 -20.03 13.30
CA ARG A 248 8.74 -21.20 13.59
C ARG A 248 7.76 -20.92 14.72
N ALA A 249 8.21 -20.26 15.79
CA ALA A 249 7.35 -19.86 16.90
C ALA A 249 6.26 -18.87 16.44
N GLN A 250 6.61 -17.90 15.58
CA GLN A 250 5.65 -16.97 14.97
C GLN A 250 4.63 -17.69 14.08
N ILE A 251 5.08 -18.62 13.22
CA ILE A 251 4.16 -19.40 12.38
C ILE A 251 3.20 -20.21 13.25
N SER A 252 3.71 -20.91 14.27
CA SER A 252 2.88 -21.70 15.17
C SER A 252 1.90 -20.85 15.98
N ALA A 253 2.30 -19.65 16.41
CA ALA A 253 1.40 -18.72 17.10
C ALA A 253 0.31 -18.15 16.17
N LEU A 254 0.60 -17.98 14.89
CA LEU A 254 -0.33 -17.43 13.89
C LEU A 254 -1.20 -18.51 13.21
N GLU A 255 -0.79 -19.78 13.24
CA GLU A 255 -1.49 -20.92 12.64
C GLU A 255 -2.97 -21.06 13.06
N PRO A 256 -3.38 -20.77 14.31
CA PRO A 256 -4.78 -20.87 14.72
C PRO A 256 -5.67 -19.71 14.23
N LEU A 257 -5.10 -18.57 13.84
CA LEU A 257 -5.86 -17.35 13.49
C LEU A 257 -6.89 -17.57 12.37
N PRO A 258 -6.58 -18.26 11.25
CA PRO A 258 -7.56 -18.54 10.21
C PRO A 258 -8.78 -19.33 10.72
N LYS A 259 -8.55 -20.30 11.63
CA LYS A 259 -9.64 -21.08 12.26
C LYS A 259 -10.52 -20.19 13.13
N HIS A 260 -9.92 -19.34 13.97
CA HIS A 260 -10.67 -18.38 14.79
C HIS A 260 -11.40 -17.34 13.94
N ALA A 261 -10.80 -16.87 12.84
CA ALA A 261 -11.44 -15.96 11.90
C ALA A 261 -12.63 -16.61 11.18
N ALA A 262 -12.52 -17.89 10.80
CA ALA A 262 -13.63 -18.65 10.24
C ALA A 262 -14.77 -18.82 11.26
N ALA A 263 -14.47 -19.27 12.48
CA ALA A 263 -15.47 -19.42 13.55
C ALA A 263 -16.15 -18.08 13.89
N ARG A 264 -15.41 -16.97 13.91
CA ARG A 264 -15.97 -15.63 14.12
C ARG A 264 -16.89 -15.20 12.97
N ARG A 265 -16.51 -15.47 11.72
CA ARG A 265 -17.37 -15.16 10.56
C ARG A 265 -18.68 -15.95 10.61
N GLU A 266 -18.60 -17.23 10.96
CA GLU A 266 -19.78 -18.09 11.12
C GLU A 266 -20.69 -17.59 12.25
N ALA A 267 -20.12 -17.25 13.42
CA ALA A 267 -20.89 -16.70 14.54
C ALA A 267 -21.55 -15.36 14.20
N LEU A 268 -20.85 -14.47 13.48
CA LEU A 268 -21.41 -13.20 13.02
C LEU A 268 -22.51 -13.38 11.97
N ALA A 269 -22.35 -14.33 11.05
CA ALA A 269 -23.39 -14.70 10.09
C ALA A 269 -24.63 -15.24 10.82
N GLY A 270 -24.46 -16.18 11.75
CA GLY A 270 -25.56 -16.71 12.56
C GLY A 270 -26.25 -15.65 13.41
N THR A 271 -25.51 -14.69 13.96
CA THR A 271 -26.09 -13.56 14.71
C THR A 271 -26.94 -12.69 13.78
N ARG A 272 -26.42 -12.34 12.61
CA ARG A 272 -27.14 -11.53 11.62
C ARG A 272 -28.39 -12.23 11.13
N ASP A 273 -28.32 -13.54 10.87
CA ASP A 273 -29.47 -14.33 10.43
C ASP A 273 -30.53 -14.38 11.53
N ALA A 274 -30.13 -14.59 12.78
CA ALA A 274 -31.04 -14.55 13.93
C ALA A 274 -31.69 -13.17 14.12
N GLU A 275 -30.95 -12.08 13.95
CA GLU A 275 -31.48 -10.71 13.97
C GLU A 275 -32.48 -10.47 12.85
N LEU A 276 -32.18 -10.92 11.63
CA LEU A 276 -33.10 -10.82 10.49
C LEU A 276 -34.38 -11.63 10.73
N MET A 277 -34.27 -12.86 11.25
CA MET A 277 -35.42 -13.67 11.62
C MET A 277 -36.24 -13.01 12.73
N SER A 278 -35.59 -12.47 13.77
CA SER A 278 -36.26 -11.76 14.86
C SER A 278 -36.98 -10.50 14.37
N ASN A 279 -36.36 -9.74 13.45
CA ASN A 279 -36.98 -8.56 12.85
C ASN A 279 -38.13 -8.91 11.89
N ALA A 280 -38.07 -10.09 11.25
CA ALA A 280 -39.14 -10.60 10.40
C ALA A 280 -40.29 -11.22 11.20
N LEU A 281 -40.04 -11.68 12.43
CA LEU A 281 -41.02 -12.40 13.26
C LEU A 281 -42.34 -11.62 13.46
N PRO A 282 -42.34 -10.31 13.80
CA PRO A 282 -43.60 -9.55 13.90
C PRO A 282 -44.37 -9.52 12.58
N ARG A 283 -43.68 -9.47 11.43
CA ARG A 283 -44.33 -9.47 10.11
C ARG A 283 -44.96 -10.82 9.81
N VAL A 284 -44.27 -11.91 10.10
CA VAL A 284 -44.79 -13.28 9.92
C VAL A 284 -45.98 -13.51 10.85
N GLN A 285 -45.87 -13.11 12.11
CA GLN A 285 -46.96 -13.19 13.08
C GLN A 285 -48.18 -12.38 12.61
N ASN A 286 -47.97 -11.14 12.15
CA ASN A 286 -49.05 -10.31 11.62
C ASN A 286 -49.66 -10.92 10.35
N ARG A 287 -48.87 -11.59 9.50
CA ARG A 287 -49.39 -12.30 8.32
C ARG A 287 -50.27 -13.48 8.74
N ILE A 288 -49.81 -14.31 9.67
CA ILE A 288 -50.59 -15.44 10.19
C ILE A 288 -51.88 -14.94 10.86
N HIS A 289 -51.79 -13.90 11.68
CA HIS A 289 -52.98 -13.28 12.27
C HIS A 289 -53.92 -12.72 11.21
N ALA A 290 -53.41 -12.08 10.16
CA ALA A 290 -54.25 -11.57 9.07
C ALA A 290 -54.91 -12.72 8.28
N GLU A 291 -54.20 -13.83 8.06
CA GLU A 291 -54.77 -15.04 7.44
C GLU A 291 -55.90 -15.61 8.30
N LEU A 292 -55.67 -15.80 9.61
CA LEU A 292 -56.69 -16.29 10.54
C LEU A 292 -57.89 -15.35 10.63
N LEU A 293 -57.66 -14.04 10.72
CA LEU A 293 -58.73 -13.04 10.73
C LEU A 293 -59.53 -13.02 9.43
N ARG A 294 -58.89 -13.27 8.28
CA ARG A 294 -59.62 -13.39 7.00
C ARG A 294 -60.50 -14.63 6.97
N GLU A 295 -60.03 -15.75 7.51
CA GLU A 295 -60.85 -16.96 7.66
C GLU A 295 -62.06 -16.70 8.58
N ASP A 296 -61.84 -16.02 9.72
CA ASP A 296 -62.92 -15.62 10.63
C ASP A 296 -63.90 -14.65 9.98
N ILE A 297 -63.42 -13.66 9.22
CA ILE A 297 -64.25 -12.73 8.47
C ILE A 297 -65.07 -13.48 7.43
N ALA A 298 -64.46 -14.37 6.64
CA ALA A 298 -65.16 -15.15 5.62
C ALA A 298 -66.25 -16.05 6.26
N ALA A 299 -65.95 -16.67 7.40
CA ALA A 299 -66.93 -17.45 8.16
C ALA A 299 -68.07 -16.58 8.70
N ALA A 300 -67.75 -15.39 9.22
CA ALA A 300 -68.72 -14.43 9.72
C ALA A 300 -69.60 -13.87 8.59
N GLU A 301 -69.03 -13.57 7.43
CA GLU A 301 -69.73 -13.11 6.22
C GLU A 301 -70.64 -14.20 5.67
N ALA A 302 -70.19 -15.45 5.60
CA ALA A 302 -71.04 -16.58 5.22
C ALA A 302 -72.22 -16.74 6.18
N ARG A 303 -71.98 -16.60 7.49
CA ARG A 303 -73.04 -16.63 8.51
C ARG A 303 -73.99 -15.44 8.38
N LEU A 304 -73.47 -14.24 8.13
CA LEU A 304 -74.25 -13.03 7.91
C LEU A 304 -75.12 -13.17 6.64
N ALA A 305 -74.57 -13.71 5.56
CA ALA A 305 -75.31 -13.98 4.33
C ALA A 305 -76.44 -14.97 4.56
N SER A 306 -76.19 -16.06 5.30
CA SER A 306 -77.22 -17.02 5.71
C SER A 306 -78.32 -16.37 6.57
N LEU A 307 -77.94 -15.55 7.56
CA LEU A 307 -78.89 -14.82 8.41
C LEU A 307 -79.69 -13.77 7.63
N ARG A 308 -79.06 -13.07 6.68
CA ARG A 308 -79.73 -12.12 5.78
C ARG A 308 -80.70 -12.83 4.84
N ALA A 309 -80.34 -13.99 4.30
CA ALA A 309 -81.24 -14.82 3.52
C ALA A 309 -82.44 -15.26 4.36
N ALA A 310 -82.20 -15.76 5.58
CA ALA A 310 -83.27 -16.13 6.50
C ALA A 310 -84.15 -14.92 6.90
N LEU A 311 -83.56 -13.75 7.13
CA LEU A 311 -84.30 -12.52 7.40
C LEU A 311 -85.13 -12.10 6.19
N SER A 312 -84.57 -12.12 4.98
CA SER A 312 -85.27 -11.85 3.73
C SER A 312 -86.42 -12.83 3.49
N ASP A 313 -86.23 -14.11 3.80
CA ASP A 313 -87.29 -15.11 3.74
C ASP A 313 -88.40 -14.81 4.75
N ARG A 314 -88.06 -14.38 5.96
CA ARG A 314 -89.02 -13.98 7.00
C ARG A 314 -89.72 -12.66 6.66
N GLU A 315 -89.01 -11.70 6.09
CA GLU A 315 -89.55 -10.43 5.61
C GLU A 315 -90.42 -10.64 4.38
N SER A 316 -90.05 -11.52 3.46
CA SER A 316 -90.88 -11.89 2.32
C SER A 316 -92.11 -12.66 2.80
N ALA A 317 -92.00 -13.54 3.81
CA ALA A 317 -93.14 -14.18 4.45
C ALA A 317 -94.04 -13.16 5.16
N LYS A 318 -93.46 -12.19 5.87
CA LYS A 318 -94.19 -11.07 6.48
C LYS A 318 -94.83 -10.19 5.42
N LYS A 319 -94.14 -9.82 4.35
CA LYS A 319 -94.68 -9.05 3.22
C LYS A 319 -95.76 -9.83 2.49
N ARG A 320 -95.64 -11.16 2.34
CA ARG A 320 -96.72 -12.02 1.81
C ARG A 320 -97.91 -12.05 2.76
N ALA A 321 -97.69 -12.16 4.07
CA ALA A 321 -98.76 -12.13 5.07
C ALA A 321 -99.43 -10.74 5.16
N VAL A 322 -98.64 -9.66 5.10
CA VAL A 322 -99.11 -8.28 5.07
C VAL A 322 -99.73 -7.94 3.72
N ALA A 323 -99.23 -8.46 2.60
CA ALA A 323 -99.85 -8.28 1.29
C ALA A 323 -101.09 -9.15 1.17
N ALA A 324 -101.18 -10.31 1.82
CA ALA A 324 -102.42 -11.08 1.92
C ALA A 324 -103.41 -10.39 2.87
N LEU A 325 -102.95 -9.78 3.97
CA LEU A 325 -103.76 -8.91 4.81
C LEU A 325 -104.20 -7.67 4.04
N LYS A 326 -103.30 -7.03 3.30
CA LYS A 326 -103.56 -5.82 2.54
C LYS A 326 -104.33 -6.10 1.26
N ASP A 327 -104.22 -7.29 0.66
CA ASP A 327 -105.06 -7.78 -0.45
C ASP A 327 -106.43 -8.20 0.10
N THR A 328 -106.53 -8.75 1.30
CA THR A 328 -107.84 -8.92 1.96
C THR A 328 -108.44 -7.57 2.36
N GLU A 329 -107.64 -6.58 2.77
CA GLU A 329 -108.02 -5.19 3.06
C GLU A 329 -108.25 -4.34 1.80
N LEU A 330 -107.59 -4.60 0.65
CA LEU A 330 -107.75 -3.92 -0.66
C LEU A 330 -108.79 -4.64 -1.53
N ARG A 331 -109.06 -5.92 -1.31
CA ARG A 331 -110.32 -6.54 -1.73
C ARG A 331 -111.48 -5.97 -0.90
N LEU A 332 -111.22 -5.56 0.35
CA LEU A 332 -112.14 -4.75 1.16
C LEU A 332 -112.19 -3.28 0.69
N ALA A 333 -111.07 -2.74 0.22
CA ALA A 333 -110.84 -1.36 -0.17
C ALA A 333 -110.32 -1.32 -1.62
N GLN A 334 -111.11 -1.84 -2.56
CA GLN A 334 -110.87 -1.55 -3.97
C GLN A 334 -110.89 -0.02 -4.08
N ILE A 335 -109.78 0.61 -4.48
CA ILE A 335 -109.66 1.90 -5.19
C ILE A 335 -108.20 2.45 -5.08
N ASP A 336 -107.59 2.72 -6.25
CA ASP A 336 -106.49 3.67 -6.60
C ASP A 336 -104.96 3.35 -6.56
N GLY A 337 -104.37 3.31 -7.78
CA GLY A 337 -103.40 4.33 -8.25
C GLY A 337 -101.88 4.10 -8.11
N GLY A 338 -101.37 3.77 -6.93
CA GLY A 338 -99.94 4.02 -6.57
C GLY A 338 -98.87 3.02 -7.05
N ARG A 339 -99.20 2.04 -7.89
CA ARG A 339 -98.28 0.94 -8.25
C ARG A 339 -97.37 1.24 -9.45
N HIS A 340 -97.72 2.22 -10.28
CA HIS A 340 -97.01 2.52 -11.53
C HIS A 340 -95.73 3.32 -11.32
N GLU A 341 -95.81 4.40 -10.55
CA GLU A 341 -94.70 5.35 -10.35
C GLU A 341 -93.49 4.70 -9.66
N ALA A 342 -93.72 3.77 -8.74
CA ALA A 342 -92.66 3.02 -8.08
C ALA A 342 -91.86 2.11 -9.04
N LEU A 343 -92.52 1.53 -10.05
CA LEU A 343 -91.84 0.68 -11.04
C LEU A 343 -91.02 1.49 -12.05
N ILE A 344 -91.44 2.72 -12.37
CA ILE A 344 -90.69 3.62 -13.26
C ILE A 344 -89.38 4.08 -12.60
N ALA A 345 -89.43 4.43 -11.31
CA ALA A 345 -88.23 4.79 -10.55
C ALA A 345 -87.22 3.64 -10.47
N GLU A 346 -87.70 2.41 -10.22
CA GLU A 346 -86.88 1.18 -10.18
C GLU A 346 -86.16 0.93 -11.52
N LEU A 347 -86.84 1.18 -12.66
CA LEU A 347 -86.22 1.04 -13.99
C LEU A 347 -85.13 2.09 -14.26
N GLY A 348 -85.29 3.32 -13.75
CA GLY A 348 -84.28 4.38 -13.86
C GLY A 348 -82.98 4.02 -13.15
N ASP A 349 -83.08 3.56 -11.90
CA ASP A 349 -81.91 3.16 -11.09
C ASP A 349 -81.12 1.99 -11.71
N ILE A 350 -81.83 1.03 -12.33
CA ILE A 350 -81.20 -0.11 -13.01
C ILE A 350 -80.43 0.37 -14.26
N ARG A 351 -80.98 1.31 -15.03
CA ARG A 351 -80.31 1.87 -16.23
C ARG A 351 -79.03 2.62 -15.88
N ASP A 352 -79.05 3.43 -14.81
CA ASP A 352 -77.85 4.13 -14.33
C ASP A 352 -76.77 3.16 -13.79
N ASN A 353 -77.18 1.99 -13.29
CA ASN A 353 -76.26 0.92 -12.90
C ASN A 353 -75.63 0.22 -14.12
N ILE A 354 -76.39 -0.01 -15.19
CA ILE A 354 -75.89 -0.58 -16.46
C ILE A 354 -74.76 0.28 -17.03
N GLU A 355 -74.95 1.60 -17.12
CA GLU A 355 -73.94 2.51 -17.66
C GLU A 355 -72.65 2.53 -16.81
N ARG A 356 -72.76 2.48 -15.48
CA ARG A 356 -71.61 2.37 -14.58
C ARG A 356 -70.83 1.07 -14.77
N ARG A 357 -71.53 -0.07 -14.93
CA ARG A 357 -70.90 -1.37 -15.18
C ARG A 357 -70.22 -1.44 -16.54
N ARG A 358 -70.84 -0.85 -17.58
CA ARG A 358 -70.28 -0.78 -18.94
C ARG A 358 -68.97 0.02 -18.96
N ALA A 359 -68.93 1.19 -18.30
CA ALA A 359 -67.70 1.98 -18.19
C ALA A 359 -66.58 1.22 -17.45
N LYS A 360 -66.92 0.45 -16.41
CA LYS A 360 -65.95 -0.35 -15.65
C LYS A 360 -65.42 -1.55 -16.45
N LEU A 361 -66.28 -2.22 -17.22
CA LEU A 361 -65.89 -3.29 -18.14
C LEU A 361 -64.98 -2.77 -19.27
N GLU A 362 -65.27 -1.58 -19.82
CA GLU A 362 -64.45 -0.96 -20.86
C GLU A 362 -63.04 -0.61 -20.35
N GLY A 363 -62.93 -0.04 -19.14
CA GLY A 363 -61.66 0.20 -18.47
C GLY A 363 -60.83 -1.07 -18.26
N LEU A 364 -61.46 -2.13 -17.73
CA LEU A 364 -60.81 -3.44 -17.51
C LEU A 364 -60.41 -4.12 -18.82
N THR A 365 -61.22 -3.98 -19.87
CA THR A 365 -60.92 -4.54 -21.20
C THR A 365 -59.64 -3.95 -21.78
N SER A 366 -59.41 -2.65 -21.58
CA SER A 366 -58.17 -2.01 -22.03
C SER A 366 -56.91 -2.58 -21.35
N SER A 367 -56.98 -2.85 -20.04
CA SER A 367 -55.89 -3.51 -19.30
C SER A 367 -55.69 -4.97 -19.74
N ILE A 368 -56.78 -5.72 -19.94
CA ILE A 368 -56.72 -7.13 -20.37
C ILE A 368 -56.14 -7.26 -21.79
N HIS A 369 -56.53 -6.38 -22.72
CA HIS A 369 -56.00 -6.39 -24.09
C HIS A 369 -54.51 -6.04 -24.13
N SER A 370 -54.01 -5.17 -23.23
CA SER A 370 -52.59 -4.85 -23.14
C SER A 370 -51.71 -6.07 -22.80
N LEU A 371 -52.30 -7.10 -22.16
CA LEU A 371 -51.68 -8.38 -21.85
C LEU A 371 -51.91 -9.46 -22.92
N GLY A 372 -52.66 -9.15 -23.99
CA GLY A 372 -53.06 -10.12 -25.02
C GLY A 372 -54.20 -11.06 -24.61
N GLY A 373 -54.98 -10.73 -23.57
CA GLY A 373 -56.19 -11.46 -23.18
C GLY A 373 -57.45 -10.96 -23.91
N GLN A 374 -58.59 -11.58 -23.62
CA GLN A 374 -59.92 -11.15 -24.11
C GLN A 374 -60.83 -10.78 -22.92
N ALA A 375 -61.73 -9.81 -23.13
CA ALA A 375 -62.71 -9.44 -22.12
C ALA A 375 -63.66 -10.62 -21.82
N PRO A 376 -63.99 -10.87 -20.55
CA PRO A 376 -64.88 -11.97 -20.19
C PRO A 376 -66.32 -11.65 -20.60
N ALA A 377 -66.95 -12.57 -21.34
CA ALA A 377 -68.38 -12.52 -21.68
C ALA A 377 -69.24 -13.29 -20.68
N SER A 378 -68.62 -14.07 -19.78
CA SER A 378 -69.32 -14.86 -18.76
C SER A 378 -68.57 -14.92 -17.43
N ASN A 379 -69.29 -15.24 -16.36
CA ASN A 379 -68.70 -15.46 -15.04
C ASN A 379 -67.66 -16.60 -15.03
N ALA A 380 -67.83 -17.61 -15.91
CA ALA A 380 -66.85 -18.70 -16.05
C ALA A 380 -65.52 -18.18 -16.62
N GLU A 381 -65.57 -17.41 -17.70
CA GLU A 381 -64.38 -16.79 -18.31
C GLU A 381 -63.70 -15.79 -17.35
N PHE A 382 -64.48 -15.07 -16.54
CA PHE A 382 -63.92 -14.19 -15.52
C PHE A 382 -63.20 -14.95 -14.39
N ASN A 383 -63.72 -16.12 -13.98
CA ASN A 383 -63.05 -16.97 -12.99
C ASN A 383 -61.74 -17.56 -13.53
N ASP A 384 -61.68 -17.91 -14.81
CA ASP A 384 -60.42 -18.35 -15.46
C ASP A 384 -59.38 -17.22 -15.47
N LEU A 385 -59.81 -15.98 -15.79
CA LEU A 385 -58.94 -14.80 -15.72
C LEU A 385 -58.45 -14.51 -14.28
N LEU A 386 -59.30 -14.70 -13.27
CA LEU A 386 -58.91 -14.59 -11.86
C LEU A 386 -57.90 -15.64 -11.45
N ALA A 387 -58.04 -16.88 -11.92
CA ALA A 387 -57.09 -17.95 -11.67
C ALA A 387 -55.73 -17.67 -12.34
N ASP A 388 -55.72 -17.16 -13.57
CA ASP A 388 -54.52 -16.74 -14.29
C ASP A 388 -53.81 -15.56 -13.61
N ALA A 389 -54.58 -14.54 -13.19
CA ALA A 389 -54.05 -13.40 -12.45
C ALA A 389 -53.45 -13.83 -11.10
N ALA A 390 -54.10 -14.76 -10.38
CA ALA A 390 -53.59 -15.29 -9.13
C ALA A 390 -52.27 -16.05 -9.31
N ARG A 391 -52.15 -16.88 -10.37
CA ARG A 391 -50.89 -17.57 -10.71
C ARG A 391 -49.76 -16.58 -11.01
N ARG A 392 -50.01 -15.60 -11.89
CA ARG A 392 -49.01 -14.57 -12.24
C ARG A 392 -48.54 -13.76 -11.04
N LEU A 393 -49.42 -13.43 -10.10
CA LEU A 393 -49.06 -12.73 -8.87
C LEU A 393 -48.23 -13.60 -7.92
N ALA A 394 -48.50 -14.92 -7.86
CA ALA A 394 -47.74 -15.86 -7.04
C ALA A 394 -46.32 -16.07 -7.59
N ASP A 395 -46.18 -16.19 -8.92
CA ASP A 395 -44.88 -16.43 -9.58
C ASP A 395 -44.02 -15.15 -9.70
N PHE A 396 -44.64 -13.96 -9.65
CA PHE A 396 -43.98 -12.67 -9.84
C PHE A 396 -42.75 -12.48 -8.95
N ASP A 397 -42.84 -12.73 -7.65
CA ASP A 397 -41.74 -12.43 -6.72
C ASP A 397 -40.50 -13.29 -7.04
N ALA A 398 -40.70 -14.54 -7.44
CA ALA A 398 -39.62 -15.45 -7.83
C ALA A 398 -39.00 -15.06 -9.18
N GLU A 399 -39.82 -14.78 -10.20
CA GLU A 399 -39.35 -14.34 -11.51
C GLU A 399 -38.64 -12.98 -11.45
N PHE A 400 -39.17 -12.05 -10.67
CA PHE A 400 -38.59 -10.73 -10.48
C PHE A 400 -37.26 -10.80 -9.73
N ALA A 401 -37.14 -11.65 -8.71
CA ALA A 401 -35.86 -11.87 -8.02
C ALA A 401 -34.79 -12.47 -8.96
N ALA A 402 -35.17 -13.45 -9.79
CA ALA A 402 -34.26 -14.04 -10.77
C ALA A 402 -33.80 -13.02 -11.83
N LEU A 403 -34.71 -12.18 -12.31
CA LEU A 403 -34.37 -11.08 -13.20
C LEU A 403 -33.46 -10.04 -12.52
N GLN A 404 -33.74 -9.63 -11.28
CA GLN A 404 -32.87 -8.70 -10.56
C GLN A 404 -31.43 -9.22 -10.41
N SER A 405 -31.26 -10.50 -10.04
CA SER A 405 -29.93 -11.13 -9.95
C SER A 405 -29.19 -11.05 -11.29
N THR A 406 -29.87 -11.42 -12.38
CA THR A 406 -29.31 -11.35 -13.74
C THR A 406 -28.95 -9.90 -14.12
N GLY A 407 -29.76 -8.92 -13.72
CA GLY A 407 -29.52 -7.50 -13.97
C GLY A 407 -28.26 -6.97 -13.26
N TYR A 408 -27.96 -7.43 -12.04
CA TYR A 408 -26.73 -7.08 -11.33
C TYR A 408 -25.47 -7.58 -12.06
N ASP A 409 -25.50 -8.83 -12.53
CA ASP A 409 -24.39 -9.43 -13.28
C ASP A 409 -24.17 -8.68 -14.61
N LEU A 410 -25.25 -8.46 -15.38
CA LEU A 410 -25.18 -7.72 -16.65
C LEU A 410 -24.69 -6.27 -16.47
N SER A 411 -25.08 -5.60 -15.39
CA SER A 411 -24.59 -4.24 -15.09
C SER A 411 -23.11 -4.24 -14.71
N THR A 412 -22.61 -5.30 -14.07
CA THR A 412 -21.18 -5.47 -13.76
C THR A 412 -20.39 -5.72 -15.03
N ASP A 413 -20.83 -6.64 -15.89
CA ASP A 413 -20.24 -6.90 -17.21
C ASP A 413 -20.13 -5.62 -18.06
N ARG A 414 -21.19 -4.80 -18.09
CA ARG A 414 -21.19 -3.51 -18.79
C ARG A 414 -20.17 -2.54 -18.19
N ARG A 415 -20.07 -2.48 -16.85
CA ARG A 415 -19.11 -1.59 -16.17
C ARG A 415 -17.67 -1.97 -16.53
N ASP A 416 -17.37 -3.27 -16.53
CA ASP A 416 -16.04 -3.77 -16.84
C ASP A 416 -15.67 -3.55 -18.31
N ALA A 417 -16.60 -3.83 -19.23
CA ALA A 417 -16.43 -3.52 -20.65
C ALA A 417 -16.20 -2.02 -20.89
N ARG A 418 -16.93 -1.15 -20.19
CA ARG A 418 -16.76 0.31 -20.28
C ARG A 418 -15.42 0.76 -19.71
N SER A 419 -14.97 0.17 -18.60
CA SER A 419 -13.66 0.44 -18.01
C SER A 419 -12.53 0.04 -18.97
N ALA A 420 -12.64 -1.12 -19.62
CA ALA A 420 -11.67 -1.56 -20.61
C ALA A 420 -11.56 -0.59 -21.80
N VAL A 421 -12.70 -0.14 -22.34
CA VAL A 421 -12.74 0.88 -23.41
C VAL A 421 -12.09 2.18 -22.96
N ALA A 422 -12.38 2.64 -21.73
CA ALA A 422 -11.80 3.87 -21.20
C ALA A 422 -10.27 3.78 -21.08
N LYS A 423 -9.76 2.69 -20.49
CA LYS A 423 -8.30 2.45 -20.34
C LYS A 423 -7.59 2.39 -21.68
N LEU A 424 -8.12 1.63 -22.65
CA LEU A 424 -7.54 1.54 -23.99
C LEU A 424 -7.58 2.87 -24.74
N SER A 425 -8.65 3.67 -24.55
CA SER A 425 -8.76 5.00 -25.18
C SER A 425 -7.74 5.98 -24.58
N GLU A 426 -7.55 5.95 -23.27
CA GLU A 426 -6.56 6.77 -22.57
C GLU A 426 -5.13 6.39 -22.98
N GLU A 427 -4.82 5.09 -23.05
CA GLU A 427 -3.53 4.58 -23.51
C GLU A 427 -3.25 4.96 -24.97
N LEU A 428 -4.25 4.84 -25.85
CA LEU A 428 -4.13 5.24 -27.25
C LEU A 428 -3.91 6.76 -27.39
N ALA A 429 -4.64 7.58 -26.64
CA ALA A 429 -4.49 9.04 -26.66
C ALA A 429 -3.13 9.49 -26.11
N ALA A 430 -2.59 8.76 -25.12
CA ALA A 430 -1.25 8.99 -24.60
C ALA A 430 -0.18 8.66 -25.65
N LEU A 431 -0.27 7.50 -26.30
CA LEU A 431 0.70 7.07 -27.31
C LEU A 431 0.64 7.92 -28.58
N GLN A 432 -0.53 8.40 -29.00
CA GLN A 432 -0.65 9.27 -30.19
C GLN A 432 0.05 10.62 -30.04
N LYS A 433 0.28 11.09 -28.80
CA LYS A 433 1.01 12.35 -28.54
C LYS A 433 2.52 12.19 -28.60
N GLN A 434 3.02 10.96 -28.67
CA GLN A 434 4.45 10.64 -28.56
C GLN A 434 4.86 9.71 -29.71
N SER A 435 6.13 9.72 -30.11
CA SER A 435 6.65 8.83 -31.16
C SER A 435 7.42 7.62 -30.61
N SER A 436 7.47 7.46 -29.29
CA SER A 436 8.35 6.52 -28.59
C SER A 436 7.60 5.30 -28.03
N ASN A 437 8.25 4.14 -28.04
CA ASN A 437 7.74 2.90 -27.42
C ASN A 437 8.02 2.82 -25.91
N ILE A 438 8.74 3.79 -25.36
CA ILE A 438 9.06 3.87 -23.93
C ILE A 438 7.80 4.20 -23.12
N ASP A 439 7.76 3.72 -21.87
CA ASP A 439 6.66 3.97 -20.94
C ASP A 439 6.45 5.48 -20.72
N MET A 440 5.20 5.93 -20.74
CA MET A 440 4.82 7.34 -20.58
C MET A 440 5.40 7.95 -19.30
N ARG A 441 5.52 7.17 -18.21
CA ARG A 441 6.10 7.66 -16.95
C ARG A 441 7.58 8.00 -17.09
N HIS A 442 8.34 7.20 -17.84
CA HIS A 442 9.75 7.49 -18.15
C HIS A 442 9.87 8.69 -19.08
N ILE A 443 8.99 8.82 -20.08
CA ILE A 443 8.98 9.98 -20.97
C ILE A 443 8.65 11.26 -20.20
N ALA A 444 7.65 11.24 -19.31
CA ALA A 444 7.29 12.38 -18.48
C ALA A 444 8.45 12.84 -17.57
N VAL A 445 9.23 11.89 -17.03
CA VAL A 445 10.44 12.19 -16.27
C VAL A 445 11.49 12.87 -17.15
N ARG A 446 11.73 12.36 -18.36
CA ARG A 446 12.65 13.00 -19.33
C ARG A 446 12.19 14.40 -19.68
N GLU A 447 10.92 14.60 -20.01
CA GLU A 447 10.39 15.92 -20.39
C GLU A 447 10.56 16.95 -19.27
N ARG A 448 10.35 16.53 -18.02
CA ARG A 448 10.54 17.39 -16.85
C ARG A 448 12.03 17.74 -16.65
N LEU A 449 12.90 16.75 -16.78
CA LEU A 449 14.35 16.92 -16.74
C LEU A 449 14.84 17.88 -17.86
N CYS A 450 14.44 17.65 -19.11
CA CYS A 450 14.78 18.50 -20.25
C CYS A 450 14.35 19.95 -20.02
N ARG A 451 13.12 20.17 -19.54
CA ARG A 451 12.57 21.51 -19.28
C ARG A 451 13.37 22.28 -18.23
N GLU A 452 13.74 21.63 -17.13
CA GLU A 452 14.50 22.27 -16.05
C GLU A 452 15.99 22.43 -16.39
N LEU A 453 16.53 21.57 -17.26
CA LEU A 453 17.90 21.68 -17.74
C LEU A 453 18.05 22.63 -18.94
N GLY A 454 16.97 23.02 -19.60
CA GLY A 454 17.00 23.76 -20.87
C GLY A 454 17.57 22.94 -22.02
N ALA A 455 17.42 21.61 -21.96
CA ALA A 455 17.88 20.65 -22.97
C ALA A 455 16.72 20.21 -23.86
N SER A 456 17.01 19.78 -25.08
CA SER A 456 16.00 19.17 -25.95
C SER A 456 15.79 17.69 -25.61
N THR A 457 14.64 17.12 -25.96
CA THR A 457 14.37 15.68 -25.76
C THR A 457 15.28 14.79 -26.61
N GLY A 458 15.77 15.30 -27.74
CA GLY A 458 16.71 14.60 -28.62
C GLY A 458 18.15 14.55 -28.07
N GLU A 459 18.53 15.45 -27.18
CA GLU A 459 19.85 15.40 -26.52
C GLU A 459 19.93 14.32 -25.44
N LEU A 460 18.78 13.90 -24.93
CA LEU A 460 18.61 12.94 -23.83
C LEU A 460 17.76 11.73 -24.29
N PRO A 461 18.16 10.99 -25.34
CA PRO A 461 17.35 9.88 -25.84
C PRO A 461 17.39 8.70 -24.87
N PHE A 462 16.32 7.90 -24.89
CA PHE A 462 16.37 6.55 -24.32
C PHE A 462 17.01 5.61 -25.34
N ILE A 463 17.78 4.62 -24.88
CA ILE A 463 18.46 3.67 -25.78
C ILE A 463 17.47 2.91 -26.68
N GLY A 464 16.25 2.64 -26.21
CA GLY A 464 15.20 1.99 -26.99
C GLY A 464 14.76 2.80 -28.21
N GLU A 465 14.86 4.12 -28.15
CA GLU A 465 14.56 5.04 -29.27
C GLU A 465 15.68 5.05 -30.31
N LEU A 466 16.88 4.60 -29.95
CA LEU A 466 18.03 4.50 -30.86
C LEU A 466 18.16 3.12 -31.51
N LEU A 467 17.38 2.13 -31.07
CA LEU A 467 17.54 0.74 -31.43
C LEU A 467 16.26 0.18 -32.05
N GLN A 468 16.39 -0.56 -33.15
CA GLN A 468 15.30 -1.27 -33.81
C GLN A 468 15.75 -2.67 -34.21
N VAL A 469 14.86 -3.66 -34.13
CA VAL A 469 15.15 -5.00 -34.65
C VAL A 469 15.06 -4.98 -36.18
N ARG A 470 16.05 -5.57 -36.86
CA ARG A 470 16.06 -5.65 -38.34
C ARG A 470 14.79 -6.35 -38.85
N ALA A 471 14.25 -5.86 -39.95
CA ALA A 471 13.06 -6.45 -40.59
C ALA A 471 13.24 -7.91 -41.04
N THR A 472 14.48 -8.36 -41.28
CA THR A 472 14.78 -9.75 -41.62
C THR A 472 14.84 -10.68 -40.41
N GLU A 473 14.79 -10.15 -39.19
CA GLU A 473 15.04 -10.87 -37.93
C GLU A 473 13.84 -10.78 -36.95
N VAL A 474 12.63 -10.62 -37.50
CA VAL A 474 11.39 -10.43 -36.72
C VAL A 474 11.13 -11.59 -35.76
N ASP A 475 11.49 -12.82 -36.13
CA ASP A 475 11.34 -14.02 -35.29
C ASP A 475 12.11 -13.91 -33.95
N TRP A 476 13.17 -13.11 -33.91
CA TRP A 476 13.99 -12.88 -32.72
C TRP A 476 13.50 -11.71 -31.88
N ARG A 477 12.63 -10.85 -32.42
CA ARG A 477 12.14 -9.64 -31.74
C ARG A 477 11.59 -9.91 -30.34
N PRO A 478 10.73 -10.92 -30.10
CA PRO A 478 10.22 -11.17 -28.75
C PRO A 478 11.33 -11.46 -27.71
N ALA A 479 12.33 -12.25 -28.10
CA ALA A 479 13.46 -12.59 -27.23
C ALA A 479 14.39 -11.39 -27.01
N ILE A 480 14.65 -10.61 -28.06
CA ILE A 480 15.47 -9.39 -28.00
C ILE A 480 14.81 -8.33 -27.12
N GLU A 481 13.51 -8.07 -27.29
CA GLU A 481 12.73 -7.12 -26.49
C GLU A 481 12.74 -7.49 -25.01
N ARG A 482 12.60 -8.78 -24.69
CA ARG A 482 12.69 -9.28 -23.33
C ARG A 482 14.07 -9.05 -22.71
N LEU A 483 15.13 -9.39 -23.44
CA LEU A 483 16.51 -9.26 -22.95
C LEU A 483 16.96 -7.80 -22.81
N LEU A 484 16.66 -6.98 -23.83
CA LEU A 484 17.07 -5.58 -23.89
C LEU A 484 16.08 -4.63 -23.22
N GLY A 485 14.91 -5.10 -22.76
CA GLY A 485 13.86 -4.22 -22.26
C GLY A 485 14.29 -3.29 -21.12
N GLY A 486 15.21 -3.72 -20.25
CA GLY A 486 15.80 -2.86 -19.22
C GLY A 486 16.87 -1.91 -19.76
N PHE A 487 17.63 -2.35 -20.76
CA PHE A 487 18.63 -1.51 -21.44
C PHE A 487 17.97 -0.42 -22.27
N ALA A 488 16.87 -0.73 -22.96
CA ALA A 488 16.08 0.19 -23.76
C ALA A 488 15.56 1.39 -22.95
N GLN A 489 15.24 1.20 -21.66
CA GLN A 489 14.79 2.27 -20.76
C GLN A 489 15.94 3.09 -20.14
N THR A 490 17.19 2.82 -20.51
CA THR A 490 18.32 3.59 -20.02
C THR A 490 18.38 4.94 -20.73
N LEU A 491 18.40 6.03 -19.96
CA LEU A 491 18.51 7.39 -20.47
C LEU A 491 19.98 7.72 -20.78
N VAL A 492 20.25 8.23 -21.98
CA VAL A 492 21.57 8.76 -22.32
C VAL A 492 21.65 10.21 -21.84
N VAL A 493 22.74 10.55 -21.14
CA VAL A 493 23.02 11.91 -20.65
C VAL A 493 24.36 12.37 -21.24
N PRO A 494 24.40 13.47 -22.00
CA PRO A 494 25.67 13.99 -22.49
C PRO A 494 26.56 14.42 -21.31
N GLU A 495 27.87 14.24 -21.45
CA GLU A 495 28.84 14.59 -20.41
C GLU A 495 28.73 16.05 -19.96
N SER A 496 28.39 16.97 -20.87
CA SER A 496 28.16 18.39 -20.59
C SER A 496 27.01 18.66 -19.60
N LEU A 497 26.03 17.76 -19.49
CA LEU A 497 24.86 17.89 -18.61
C LEU A 497 24.95 17.03 -17.35
N LYS A 498 26.02 16.25 -17.18
CA LYS A 498 26.17 15.25 -16.12
C LYS A 498 25.82 15.77 -14.73
N ASP A 499 26.45 16.87 -14.30
CA ASP A 499 26.33 17.34 -12.93
C ASP A 499 24.94 17.90 -12.64
N ARG A 500 24.39 18.69 -13.58
CA ARG A 500 23.04 19.24 -13.47
C ARG A 500 21.96 18.16 -13.49
N ALA A 501 22.10 17.18 -14.39
CA ALA A 501 21.16 16.06 -14.48
C ALA A 501 21.21 15.17 -13.23
N SER A 502 22.42 14.88 -12.71
CA SER A 502 22.58 14.05 -11.51
C SER A 502 22.01 14.73 -10.27
N ALA A 503 22.24 16.03 -10.10
CA ALA A 503 21.65 16.81 -9.00
C ALA A 503 20.11 16.80 -9.08
N TRP A 504 19.56 17.08 -10.27
CA TRP A 504 18.11 17.09 -10.46
C TRP A 504 17.48 15.72 -10.18
N ILE A 505 18.06 14.64 -10.70
CA ILE A 505 17.57 13.27 -10.49
C ILE A 505 17.61 12.90 -9.01
N ASN A 506 18.65 13.30 -8.28
CA ASN A 506 18.78 13.06 -6.84
C ASN A 506 17.70 13.79 -6.01
N ASP A 507 17.42 15.04 -6.37
CA ASP A 507 16.54 15.91 -5.57
C ASP A 507 15.04 15.69 -5.84
N ASN A 508 14.71 14.88 -6.85
CA ASN A 508 13.33 14.66 -7.30
C ASN A 508 12.88 13.20 -7.09
N ASN A 509 11.68 13.02 -6.53
CA ASN A 509 11.02 11.71 -6.55
C ASN A 509 10.42 11.43 -7.94
N LEU A 510 11.02 10.50 -8.68
CA LEU A 510 10.66 10.20 -10.07
C LEU A 510 9.50 9.22 -10.21
N GLN A 511 9.13 8.49 -9.15
CA GLN A 511 8.14 7.40 -9.16
C GLN A 511 8.38 6.30 -10.21
N VAL A 512 9.60 6.23 -10.77
CA VAL A 512 10.04 5.21 -11.71
C VAL A 512 11.46 4.77 -11.37
N ARG A 513 11.83 3.56 -11.81
CA ARG A 513 13.24 3.14 -11.82
C ARG A 513 13.91 3.72 -13.06
N LEU A 514 14.68 4.79 -12.88
CA LEU A 514 15.49 5.41 -13.93
C LEU A 514 16.92 4.91 -13.85
N VAL A 515 17.45 4.41 -14.97
CA VAL A 515 18.89 4.17 -15.15
C VAL A 515 19.35 5.19 -16.18
N TYR A 516 20.43 5.92 -15.89
CA TYR A 516 21.03 6.83 -16.86
C TYR A 516 22.52 6.52 -17.07
N ARG A 517 23.04 6.88 -18.24
CA ARG A 517 24.45 6.71 -18.59
C ARG A 517 25.00 8.02 -19.13
N VAL A 518 26.10 8.46 -18.54
CA VAL A 518 26.83 9.61 -19.04
C VAL A 518 27.69 9.19 -20.22
N VAL A 519 27.54 9.88 -21.35
CA VAL A 519 28.23 9.54 -22.59
C VAL A 519 28.98 10.78 -23.11
N PRO A 520 30.30 10.68 -23.34
CA PRO A 520 31.06 11.71 -24.03
C PRO A 520 30.64 11.75 -25.51
N LEU A 521 30.28 12.92 -26.02
CA LEU A 521 29.97 13.11 -27.44
C LEU A 521 31.24 12.90 -28.27
N GLY A 522 31.16 12.07 -29.32
CA GLY A 522 32.29 11.78 -30.21
C GLY A 522 33.30 10.76 -29.69
N ALA A 523 32.99 10.05 -28.60
CA ALA A 523 33.79 8.90 -28.19
C ALA A 523 33.62 7.75 -29.21
N ALA A 524 34.73 7.33 -29.82
CA ALA A 524 34.84 6.16 -30.70
C ALA A 524 35.46 4.96 -29.96
N PRO A 525 34.70 4.26 -29.09
CA PRO A 525 35.21 3.10 -28.35
C PRO A 525 35.64 1.97 -29.29
N ARG A 526 36.70 1.25 -28.93
CA ARG A 526 37.14 0.06 -29.69
C ARG A 526 36.08 -1.03 -29.63
N VAL A 527 35.55 -1.41 -30.78
CA VAL A 527 34.48 -2.42 -30.91
C VAL A 527 35.09 -3.81 -31.13
N LYS A 528 34.68 -4.80 -30.33
CA LYS A 528 35.06 -6.21 -30.54
C LYS A 528 34.36 -6.76 -31.78
N ARG A 529 35.04 -7.63 -32.54
CA ARG A 529 34.38 -8.39 -33.61
C ARG A 529 33.35 -9.34 -33.00
N VAL A 530 32.15 -9.33 -33.54
CA VAL A 530 31.04 -10.23 -33.16
C VAL A 530 30.74 -11.18 -34.30
N SER A 531 30.22 -12.36 -33.97
CA SER A 531 29.81 -13.36 -34.95
C SER A 531 28.65 -12.83 -35.82
N ALA A 532 28.34 -13.53 -36.91
CA ALA A 532 27.20 -13.19 -37.76
C ALA A 532 25.84 -13.46 -37.09
N ARG A 533 25.78 -14.43 -36.17
CA ARG A 533 24.53 -14.81 -35.46
C ARG A 533 24.35 -14.07 -34.14
N ALA A 534 25.33 -13.31 -33.69
CA ALA A 534 25.25 -12.56 -32.44
C ALA A 534 24.12 -11.52 -32.48
N LEU A 535 23.46 -11.32 -31.34
CA LEU A 535 22.38 -10.38 -31.15
C LEU A 535 22.66 -8.96 -31.68
N PRO A 536 23.86 -8.35 -31.52
CA PRO A 536 24.14 -7.02 -32.05
C PRO A 536 23.98 -6.92 -33.57
N ARG A 537 24.14 -8.03 -34.32
CA ARG A 537 23.92 -8.07 -35.77
C ARG A 537 22.45 -8.08 -36.17
N LYS A 538 21.54 -8.40 -35.25
CA LYS A 538 20.08 -8.42 -35.49
C LYS A 538 19.39 -7.08 -35.24
N LEU A 539 20.17 -6.05 -34.88
CA LEU A 539 19.68 -4.71 -34.57
C LEU A 539 20.17 -3.69 -35.62
N ASP A 540 19.31 -2.71 -35.89
CA ASP A 540 19.63 -1.43 -36.51
C ASP A 540 19.75 -0.36 -35.43
N ILE A 541 20.71 0.55 -35.61
CA ILE A 541 20.98 1.66 -34.70
C ILE A 541 20.73 2.94 -35.48
N ALA A 542 19.98 3.87 -34.88
CA ALA A 542 19.69 5.18 -35.45
C ALA A 542 20.96 5.96 -35.78
N ASP A 543 20.87 6.87 -36.74
CA ASP A 543 21.94 7.82 -37.03
C ASP A 543 21.85 8.98 -36.03
N ASP A 544 22.60 8.83 -34.93
CA ASP A 544 22.55 9.70 -33.75
C ASP A 544 23.97 9.87 -33.18
N PRO A 545 24.30 11.00 -32.53
CA PRO A 545 25.63 11.23 -31.92
C PRO A 545 26.11 10.12 -30.97
N TYR A 546 25.20 9.35 -30.38
CA TYR A 546 25.53 8.26 -29.44
C TYR A 546 25.67 6.89 -30.11
N ARG A 547 25.52 6.79 -31.44
CA ARG A 547 25.55 5.53 -32.21
C ARG A 547 26.77 4.66 -31.92
N GLU A 548 27.97 5.25 -31.94
CA GLU A 548 29.23 4.51 -31.73
C GLU A 548 29.31 3.93 -30.31
N TRP A 549 28.88 4.71 -29.32
CA TRP A 549 28.82 4.27 -27.93
C TRP A 549 27.81 3.12 -27.73
N VAL A 550 26.60 3.26 -28.27
CA VAL A 550 25.57 2.20 -28.20
C VAL A 550 26.08 0.92 -28.88
N THR A 551 26.75 1.05 -30.03
CA THR A 551 27.37 -0.07 -30.75
C THR A 551 28.37 -0.81 -29.87
N ALA A 552 29.29 -0.08 -29.21
CA ALA A 552 30.27 -0.71 -28.33
C ALA A 552 29.62 -1.39 -27.13
N GLN A 553 28.60 -0.77 -26.51
CA GLN A 553 27.87 -1.39 -25.40
C GLN A 553 27.16 -2.68 -25.81
N LEU A 554 26.55 -2.72 -27.00
CA LEU A 554 25.94 -3.94 -27.53
C LEU A 554 27.00 -5.04 -27.75
N HIS A 555 28.13 -4.70 -28.36
CA HIS A 555 29.21 -5.66 -28.63
C HIS A 555 29.94 -6.16 -27.37
N GLU A 556 29.97 -5.38 -26.31
CA GLU A 556 30.63 -5.77 -25.06
C GLU A 556 29.69 -6.49 -24.09
N ARG A 557 28.50 -5.93 -23.86
CA ARG A 557 27.58 -6.39 -22.82
C ARG A 557 26.46 -7.28 -23.36
N PHE A 558 26.10 -7.10 -24.63
CA PHE A 558 24.97 -7.80 -25.26
C PHE A 558 25.39 -8.67 -26.46
N ASN A 559 26.65 -9.10 -26.50
CA ASN A 559 27.12 -10.10 -27.46
C ASN A 559 26.65 -11.51 -27.07
N TYR A 560 25.33 -11.75 -27.16
CA TYR A 560 24.72 -13.06 -26.99
C TYR A 560 24.68 -13.76 -28.34
N GLU A 561 25.15 -15.01 -28.39
CA GLU A 561 24.97 -15.84 -29.58
C GLU A 561 23.51 -16.29 -29.68
N CYS A 562 22.83 -15.98 -30.79
CA CYS A 562 21.46 -16.44 -31.01
C CYS A 562 21.48 -17.91 -31.48
N VAL A 563 20.92 -18.80 -30.66
CA VAL A 563 20.94 -20.26 -30.90
C VAL A 563 19.53 -20.85 -30.90
N ASP A 564 19.34 -21.92 -31.69
CA ASP A 564 18.01 -22.50 -31.88
C ASP A 564 17.60 -23.42 -30.73
N SER A 565 18.55 -24.09 -30.05
CA SER A 565 18.28 -24.99 -28.93
C SER A 565 19.00 -24.61 -27.63
N PRO A 566 18.46 -24.96 -26.45
CA PRO A 566 19.15 -24.78 -25.18
C PRO A 566 20.48 -25.53 -25.07
N ARG A 567 20.65 -26.63 -25.81
CA ARG A 567 21.88 -27.42 -25.82
C ARG A 567 23.04 -26.64 -26.44
N ASP A 568 22.78 -25.93 -27.52
CA ASP A 568 23.78 -25.12 -28.22
C ASP A 568 24.25 -23.94 -27.36
N MET A 569 23.50 -23.56 -26.32
CA MET A 569 23.91 -22.50 -25.38
C MET A 569 25.14 -22.88 -24.56
N PHE A 570 25.46 -24.17 -24.41
CA PHE A 570 26.61 -24.60 -23.60
C PHE A 570 27.96 -24.25 -24.24
N ASP A 571 28.01 -24.15 -25.58
CA ASP A 571 29.23 -23.87 -26.35
C ASP A 571 29.63 -22.39 -26.36
N HIS A 572 28.78 -21.51 -25.81
CA HIS A 572 28.98 -20.06 -25.82
C HIS A 572 28.93 -19.48 -24.40
N ASP A 573 29.75 -18.47 -24.10
CA ASP A 573 29.72 -17.81 -22.79
C ASP A 573 28.40 -17.07 -22.54
N ARG A 574 27.82 -16.51 -23.61
CA ARG A 574 26.50 -15.86 -23.62
C ARG A 574 25.70 -16.33 -24.83
N ALA A 575 24.45 -16.74 -24.58
CA ALA A 575 23.57 -17.23 -25.63
C ALA A 575 22.11 -16.84 -25.37
N LEU A 576 21.31 -16.72 -26.42
CA LEU A 576 19.89 -16.41 -26.36
C LEU A 576 19.11 -17.35 -27.28
N THR A 577 18.02 -17.93 -26.77
CA THR A 577 17.07 -18.69 -27.60
C THR A 577 15.88 -17.86 -28.05
N ARG A 578 15.18 -18.27 -29.11
CA ARG A 578 13.95 -17.60 -29.59
C ARG A 578 12.84 -17.56 -28.55
N GLN A 579 12.84 -18.53 -27.62
CA GLN A 579 11.88 -18.62 -26.52
C GLN A 579 12.27 -17.76 -25.30
N GLY A 580 13.28 -16.88 -25.46
CA GLY A 580 13.66 -15.89 -24.45
C GLY A 580 14.46 -16.44 -23.26
N LEU A 581 15.07 -17.63 -23.38
CA LEU A 581 16.05 -18.12 -22.38
C LEU A 581 17.40 -17.49 -22.69
N ALA A 582 17.96 -16.76 -21.73
CA ALA A 582 19.24 -16.07 -21.85
C ALA A 582 20.28 -16.70 -20.92
N LYS A 583 21.48 -17.01 -21.45
CA LYS A 583 22.65 -17.41 -20.68
C LYS A 583 23.57 -16.20 -20.55
N HIS A 584 23.84 -15.77 -19.32
CA HIS A 584 24.65 -14.58 -19.01
C HIS A 584 26.12 -14.91 -18.71
N SER A 585 26.37 -16.11 -18.19
CA SER A 585 27.67 -16.70 -17.86
C SER A 585 27.58 -18.22 -17.91
N LYS A 586 28.67 -18.95 -17.61
CA LYS A 586 28.71 -20.42 -17.60
C LYS A 586 27.65 -21.06 -16.68
N ASP A 587 27.29 -20.37 -15.61
CA ASP A 587 26.43 -20.82 -14.52
C ASP A 587 25.11 -20.05 -14.38
N ARG A 588 24.94 -18.91 -15.07
CA ARG A 588 23.74 -18.05 -14.95
C ARG A 588 22.86 -18.11 -16.19
N PHE A 589 21.68 -18.70 -16.03
CA PHE A 589 20.60 -18.72 -17.02
C PHE A 589 19.38 -17.99 -16.48
N GLU A 590 18.70 -17.23 -17.32
CA GLU A 590 17.57 -16.39 -16.95
C GLU A 590 16.44 -16.53 -17.99
N LYS A 591 15.23 -16.74 -17.50
CA LYS A 591 14.00 -16.70 -18.29
C LYS A 591 12.95 -15.91 -17.51
N ASP A 592 12.57 -14.76 -18.04
CA ASP A 592 11.58 -13.88 -17.43
C ASP A 592 10.23 -14.01 -18.15
N ASP A 593 9.37 -14.90 -17.65
CA ASP A 593 8.02 -15.14 -18.17
C ASP A 593 6.93 -14.41 -17.36
N ARG A 594 7.28 -13.41 -16.56
CA ARG A 594 6.29 -12.56 -15.86
C ARG A 594 5.32 -11.87 -16.82
N SER A 595 5.68 -11.78 -18.10
CA SER A 595 4.79 -11.36 -19.18
C SER A 595 4.84 -12.32 -20.37
N PRO A 596 3.72 -12.52 -21.10
CA PRO A 596 3.71 -13.36 -22.29
C PRO A 596 4.76 -12.93 -23.33
N LEU A 597 5.48 -13.91 -23.89
CA LEU A 597 6.44 -13.65 -24.96
C LEU A 597 5.69 -13.14 -26.19
N GLY A 598 6.18 -12.06 -26.79
CA GLY A 598 5.55 -11.48 -27.98
C GLY A 598 4.46 -10.44 -27.70
N SER A 599 4.22 -10.07 -26.44
CA SER A 599 3.28 -8.98 -26.12
C SER A 599 3.83 -7.64 -26.60
N THR A 600 3.26 -7.12 -27.70
CA THR A 600 3.64 -5.83 -28.32
C THR A 600 3.49 -4.66 -27.34
N ARG A 601 2.63 -4.77 -26.32
CA ARG A 601 2.48 -3.78 -25.25
C ARG A 601 3.78 -3.54 -24.48
N ASN A 602 4.60 -4.57 -24.34
CA ASN A 602 5.85 -4.54 -23.57
C ASN A 602 7.07 -4.19 -24.43
N TYR A 603 6.90 -4.04 -25.74
CA TYR A 603 7.98 -3.65 -26.63
C TYR A 603 8.38 -2.21 -26.37
N ARG A 604 9.70 -2.00 -26.33
CA ARG A 604 10.37 -0.75 -25.97
C ARG A 604 11.38 -0.31 -27.02
N LEU A 605 11.78 -1.20 -27.91
CA LEU A 605 12.64 -0.89 -29.04
C LEU A 605 11.79 -0.37 -30.22
N GLY A 606 12.39 0.47 -31.04
CA GLY A 606 11.82 0.98 -32.28
C GLY A 606 11.82 2.50 -32.36
N TRP A 607 12.02 3.01 -33.58
CA TRP A 607 12.05 4.44 -33.87
C TRP A 607 10.66 5.09 -33.93
N SER A 608 9.61 4.28 -34.01
CA SER A 608 8.21 4.71 -34.02
C SER A 608 7.34 3.75 -33.19
N ASN A 609 6.22 4.27 -32.70
CA ASN A 609 5.18 3.51 -32.00
C ASN A 609 3.98 3.14 -32.89
N ASP A 610 4.03 3.37 -34.20
CA ASP A 610 2.91 3.15 -35.12
C ASP A 610 2.29 1.75 -35.02
N GLU A 611 3.10 0.69 -34.95
CA GLU A 611 2.63 -0.69 -34.81
C GLU A 611 1.87 -0.93 -33.49
N LYS A 612 2.34 -0.29 -32.41
CA LYS A 612 1.71 -0.34 -31.09
C LYS A 612 0.38 0.43 -31.10
N VAL A 613 0.35 1.57 -31.77
CA VAL A 613 -0.86 2.38 -31.99
C VAL A 613 -1.90 1.60 -32.80
N GLU A 614 -1.52 0.96 -33.90
CA GLU A 614 -2.43 0.13 -34.70
C GLU A 614 -2.98 -1.08 -33.92
N THR A 615 -2.12 -1.74 -33.14
CA THR A 615 -2.57 -2.84 -32.27
C THR A 615 -3.60 -2.35 -31.24
N LEU A 616 -3.34 -1.21 -30.58
CA LEU A 616 -4.27 -0.64 -29.62
C LEU A 616 -5.56 -0.12 -30.26
N ARG A 617 -5.52 0.37 -31.50
CA ARG A 617 -6.72 0.71 -32.28
C ARG A 617 -7.59 -0.51 -32.53
N ALA A 618 -6.98 -1.63 -32.91
CA ALA A 618 -7.68 -2.90 -33.09
C ALA A 618 -8.29 -3.42 -31.77
N ASP A 619 -7.51 -3.40 -30.67
CA ASP A 619 -7.98 -3.78 -29.34
C ASP A 619 -9.16 -2.89 -28.89
N LEU A 620 -9.08 -1.58 -29.12
CA LEU A 620 -10.14 -0.63 -28.78
C LEU A 620 -11.41 -0.88 -29.60
N ALA A 621 -11.28 -1.19 -30.90
CA ALA A 621 -12.41 -1.53 -31.75
C ALA A 621 -13.10 -2.82 -31.26
N ALA A 622 -12.32 -3.85 -30.89
CA ALA A 622 -12.84 -5.08 -30.31
C ALA A 622 -13.55 -4.83 -28.97
N ALA A 623 -12.95 -4.05 -28.06
CA ALA A 623 -13.53 -3.69 -26.77
C ALA A 623 -14.84 -2.90 -26.92
N LYS A 624 -14.91 -1.96 -27.87
CA LYS A 624 -16.14 -1.22 -28.19
C LYS A 624 -17.25 -2.12 -28.72
N LYS A 625 -16.91 -3.13 -29.53
CA LYS A 625 -17.87 -4.14 -29.99
C LYS A 625 -18.44 -4.93 -28.82
N VAL A 626 -17.59 -5.36 -27.88
CA VAL A 626 -18.02 -6.06 -26.67
C VAL A 626 -18.94 -5.17 -25.83
N LEU A 627 -18.57 -3.92 -25.57
CA LEU A 627 -19.40 -2.98 -24.82
C LEU A 627 -20.79 -2.83 -25.46
N ARG A 628 -20.86 -2.63 -26.78
CA ARG A 628 -22.13 -2.52 -27.50
C ARG A 628 -23.01 -3.76 -27.32
N THR A 629 -22.44 -4.95 -27.45
CA THR A 629 -23.18 -6.20 -27.22
C THR A 629 -23.70 -6.29 -25.79
N ARG A 630 -22.91 -5.90 -24.77
CA ARG A 630 -23.37 -5.90 -23.37
C ARG A 630 -24.47 -4.87 -23.11
N GLU A 631 -24.40 -3.70 -23.74
CA GLU A 631 -25.45 -2.68 -23.67
C GLU A 631 -26.76 -3.16 -24.34
N GLU A 632 -26.67 -3.84 -25.48
CA GLU A 632 -27.84 -4.43 -26.15
C GLU A 632 -28.50 -5.51 -25.29
N VAL A 633 -27.71 -6.41 -24.68
CA VAL A 633 -28.22 -7.42 -23.75
C VAL A 633 -28.92 -6.77 -22.54
N LEU A 634 -28.30 -5.74 -21.94
CA LEU A 634 -28.90 -5.05 -20.81
C LEU A 634 -30.23 -4.36 -21.19
N ARG A 635 -30.32 -3.73 -22.37
CA ARG A 635 -31.58 -3.16 -22.85
C ARG A 635 -32.68 -4.21 -23.00
N THR A 636 -32.35 -5.39 -23.55
CA THR A 636 -33.34 -6.47 -23.66
C THR A 636 -33.78 -6.98 -22.29
N HIS A 637 -32.87 -6.99 -21.30
CA HIS A 637 -33.18 -7.35 -19.92
C HIS A 637 -34.11 -6.33 -19.26
N ASP A 638 -33.82 -5.03 -19.38
CA ASP A 638 -34.66 -3.95 -18.83
C ASP A 638 -36.09 -4.00 -19.40
N SER A 639 -36.24 -4.29 -20.70
CA SER A 639 -37.55 -4.50 -21.33
C SER A 639 -38.32 -5.70 -20.76
N LYS A 640 -37.62 -6.80 -20.39
CA LYS A 640 -38.24 -7.96 -19.74
C LYS A 640 -38.71 -7.62 -18.32
N VAL A 641 -37.89 -6.89 -17.57
CA VAL A 641 -38.24 -6.42 -16.21
C VAL A 641 -39.48 -5.53 -16.27
N LYS A 642 -39.51 -4.56 -17.19
CA LYS A 642 -40.66 -3.68 -17.38
C LYS A 642 -41.93 -4.47 -17.72
N ARG A 643 -41.83 -5.41 -18.68
CA ARG A 643 -42.97 -6.25 -19.06
C ARG A 643 -43.51 -7.07 -17.88
N LEU A 644 -42.64 -7.64 -17.06
CA LEU A 644 -43.07 -8.40 -15.87
C LEU A 644 -43.77 -7.50 -14.83
N GLN A 645 -43.34 -6.24 -14.69
CA GLN A 645 -44.00 -5.25 -13.82
C GLN A 645 -45.37 -4.83 -14.37
N ASP A 646 -45.47 -4.61 -15.68
CA ASP A 646 -46.74 -4.30 -16.35
C ASP A 646 -47.73 -5.47 -16.22
N ASP A 647 -47.25 -6.71 -16.39
CA ASP A 647 -48.03 -7.94 -16.19
C ASP A 647 -48.56 -8.07 -14.75
N ARG A 648 -47.75 -7.72 -13.75
CA ARG A 648 -48.17 -7.69 -12.34
C ARG A 648 -49.26 -6.66 -12.09
N GLN A 649 -49.09 -5.44 -12.62
CA GLN A 649 -50.04 -4.35 -12.41
C GLN A 649 -51.41 -4.72 -12.96
N CYS A 650 -51.46 -5.26 -14.17
CA CYS A 650 -52.69 -5.71 -14.80
C CYS A 650 -53.33 -6.90 -14.04
N ALA A 651 -52.54 -7.86 -13.56
CA ALA A 651 -53.05 -8.96 -12.75
C ALA A 651 -53.66 -8.49 -11.40
N ALA A 652 -53.09 -7.44 -10.80
CA ALA A 652 -53.65 -6.81 -9.61
C ALA A 652 -54.98 -6.08 -9.90
N GLU A 653 -55.09 -5.41 -11.04
CA GLU A 653 -56.34 -4.76 -11.49
C GLU A 653 -57.47 -5.77 -11.70
N ILE A 654 -57.19 -6.91 -12.33
CA ILE A 654 -58.17 -8.00 -12.53
C ILE A 654 -58.68 -8.54 -11.18
N ARG A 655 -57.79 -8.72 -10.19
CA ARG A 655 -58.18 -9.21 -8.85
C ARG A 655 -59.00 -8.21 -8.03
N ALA A 656 -58.97 -6.93 -8.37
CA ALA A 656 -59.67 -5.88 -7.63
C ALA A 656 -61.14 -5.69 -8.08
N VAL A 657 -61.57 -6.38 -9.14
CA VAL A 657 -62.93 -6.28 -9.71
C VAL A 657 -63.73 -7.53 -9.36
N GLU A 658 -65.02 -7.36 -9.05
CA GLU A 658 -65.96 -8.47 -8.88
C GLU A 658 -66.84 -8.64 -10.12
N TRP A 659 -67.34 -9.85 -10.40
CA TRP A 659 -68.22 -10.09 -11.56
C TRP A 659 -69.46 -9.18 -11.54
N SER A 660 -70.04 -8.93 -10.38
CA SER A 660 -71.20 -8.04 -10.21
C SER A 660 -70.95 -6.60 -10.63
N ASP A 661 -69.69 -6.16 -10.68
CA ASP A 661 -69.30 -4.82 -11.10
C ASP A 661 -69.20 -4.66 -12.62
N ILE A 662 -69.16 -5.77 -13.36
CA ILE A 662 -68.96 -5.82 -14.81
C ILE A 662 -70.03 -6.64 -15.54
N ASP A 663 -70.98 -7.25 -14.81
CA ASP A 663 -72.11 -8.00 -15.36
C ASP A 663 -73.17 -7.06 -15.96
N VAL A 664 -72.92 -6.66 -17.21
CA VAL A 664 -73.82 -5.83 -18.03
C VAL A 664 -75.02 -6.66 -18.49
N ALA A 665 -74.80 -7.90 -18.96
CA ALA A 665 -75.86 -8.75 -19.49
C ALA A 665 -76.90 -9.14 -18.43
N GLY A 666 -76.48 -9.42 -17.19
CA GLY A 666 -77.40 -9.67 -16.07
C GLY A 666 -78.20 -8.44 -15.67
N ALA A 667 -77.60 -7.24 -15.75
CA ALA A 667 -78.30 -5.98 -15.46
C ALA A 667 -79.30 -5.59 -16.55
N GLU A 668 -78.96 -5.81 -17.84
CA GLU A 668 -79.87 -5.59 -18.97
C GLU A 668 -81.10 -6.51 -18.87
N LYS A 669 -80.91 -7.78 -18.52
CA LYS A 669 -82.02 -8.72 -18.30
C LYS A 669 -82.95 -8.29 -17.14
N ALA A 670 -82.39 -7.77 -16.05
CA ALA A 670 -83.18 -7.24 -14.94
C ALA A 670 -83.99 -6.01 -15.33
N ALA A 671 -83.45 -5.15 -16.21
CA ALA A 671 -84.17 -4.01 -16.76
C ALA A 671 -85.35 -4.45 -17.65
N ASP A 672 -85.14 -5.48 -18.49
CA ASP A 672 -86.18 -6.05 -19.35
C ASP A 672 -87.33 -6.67 -18.54
N ASP A 673 -87.02 -7.38 -17.45
CA ASP A 673 -88.03 -7.98 -16.56
C ASP A 673 -88.90 -6.90 -15.87
N VAL A 674 -88.29 -5.78 -15.45
CA VAL A 674 -89.02 -4.64 -14.87
C VAL A 674 -89.85 -3.92 -15.93
N ALA A 675 -89.32 -3.75 -17.15
CA ALA A 675 -90.04 -3.17 -18.27
C ALA A 675 -91.26 -4.04 -18.67
N ALA A 676 -91.11 -5.37 -18.70
CA ALA A 676 -92.21 -6.30 -18.96
C ALA A 676 -93.31 -6.22 -17.88
N ARG A 677 -92.93 -6.03 -16.61
CA ARG A 677 -93.88 -5.83 -15.50
C ARG A 677 -94.64 -4.50 -15.60
N ILE A 678 -93.97 -3.44 -16.06
CA ILE A 678 -94.62 -2.15 -16.35
C ILE A 678 -95.63 -2.29 -17.49
N ALA A 679 -95.25 -2.98 -18.58
CA ALA A 679 -96.11 -3.23 -19.73
C ALA A 679 -97.35 -4.07 -19.37
N SER A 680 -97.17 -5.16 -18.63
CA SER A 680 -98.28 -6.00 -18.13
C SER A 680 -99.22 -5.20 -17.23
N TRP A 681 -98.69 -4.37 -16.33
CA TRP A 681 -99.52 -3.54 -15.44
C TRP A 681 -100.34 -2.49 -16.22
N SER A 682 -99.76 -1.94 -17.29
CA SER A 682 -100.43 -0.99 -18.18
C SER A 682 -101.50 -1.63 -19.06
N MET A 683 -101.36 -2.92 -19.41
CA MET A 683 -102.37 -3.69 -20.15
C MET A 683 -103.56 -4.08 -19.27
N ASP A 684 -103.32 -4.41 -18.00
CA ASP A 684 -104.36 -4.82 -17.05
C ASP A 684 -105.20 -3.63 -16.50
N ASN A 685 -104.75 -2.38 -16.71
CA ASN A 685 -105.45 -1.16 -16.25
C ASN A 685 -105.54 -0.07 -17.37
N PRO A 686 -106.35 -0.29 -18.42
CA PRO A 686 -106.41 0.60 -19.58
C PRO A 686 -107.01 1.99 -19.28
N ASP A 687 -107.78 2.16 -18.20
CA ASP A 687 -108.40 3.44 -17.84
C ASP A 687 -107.42 4.45 -17.23
N ILE A 688 -106.27 4.00 -16.71
CA ILE A 688 -105.21 4.86 -16.15
C ILE A 688 -104.24 5.33 -17.24
N ALA A 689 -104.11 4.58 -18.34
CA ALA A 689 -103.28 4.94 -19.49
C ALA A 689 -103.77 6.20 -20.24
N LYS A 690 -105.03 6.63 -20.03
CA LYS A 690 -105.59 7.86 -20.60
C LYS A 690 -105.35 9.13 -19.77
N ILE A 691 -104.82 9.01 -18.55
CA ILE A 691 -104.60 10.15 -17.64
C ILE A 691 -103.19 10.76 -17.80
N GLN A 692 -102.30 10.13 -18.57
CA GLN A 692 -100.99 10.68 -18.90
C GLN A 692 -100.98 11.30 -20.31
N VAL A 693 -101.29 12.60 -20.38
CA VAL A 693 -100.66 13.56 -21.31
C VAL A 693 -99.87 14.55 -20.48
#